data_AF-A0A368NYL4-F1
#
_entry.id   AF-A0A368NYL4-F1
#
_cell.length_a   1.000
_cell.length_b   1.000
_cell.length_c   1.000
_cell.angle_alpha   90.00
_cell.angle_beta   90.00
_cell.angle_gamma   90.00
#
_symmetry.space_group_name_H-M   'P 1'
#
loop_
_entity.id
_entity.type
_entity.pdbx_description
1 polymer ?
#
loop_
_entity_poly.entity_id
_entity_poly.type
_entity_poly.pdbx_seq_one_letter_code
_entity_poly.pdbx_strand_id
1 'polypeptide(L)'
;MATLELVLSAYQSGDLAEALARADATQETEPDRIADLDFLTGGIRLKVGDRAGAAKAFLKVAQSTSLKASDCLVIAIDLLFAEGQFEALAGLADLVAKRLADHQTAVFKVVTALSTLGRLAEAHAIIGGLDCQKRPHLNLLIAFLATSTDRDGLYVVLLANAARYPDNAFLLAALAQRAQERCDFAVTDHFAARLQEPGFGERLAAFELGLARIIRTDDEREAAKPFFGALEVMRHRAQVAEPLSRRMIRPQGRLRIAYFSSDFRLHPMMTLIYDALLQHDRSRFDIILLCNSPAGSEAYQSTWPEQLRGEVVRVRDLSSAAIIEWIRQNEVDILVDLNGHTARARLDVTDLCDAPIKVTYMGFPGAVVGVDLDYAITDPIITPDSSKLHYQEKLCRLPETYMANSISGRTWQKKASREVVGLPSGRFVFGSFNGSQKIDRQAIRIWSQILKRVPEAVLSISCARPTVADNLRVAFAQQGIDAGRLIFFDNSPLAEFLARMSATDLVLDTFIYNGHTTTSDALWAGVPVLTKKGRAFAGRVSESLLKAVGLPELVAQDADDFVARAVEFAEHPDRLEALRVRLRTQILIAPLFDAERFTRHLERGYEMMAERARAGLAPDHIDVPALPARNEPFFTPQESVHGDV
;
A
#
# COMPACT_ATOMS: atom_id res chain seq x y z
N MET A 1 11.70 -21.16 -60.81
CA MET A 1 11.12 -21.30 -59.46
C MET A 1 11.99 -20.50 -58.53
N ALA A 2 11.41 -19.61 -57.73
CA ALA A 2 12.19 -18.86 -56.73
C ALA A 2 12.74 -19.86 -55.70
N THR A 3 14.03 -19.76 -55.36
CA THR A 3 14.71 -20.58 -54.36
C THR A 3 15.18 -19.68 -53.22
N LEU A 4 15.43 -20.25 -52.03
CA LEU A 4 15.98 -19.51 -50.89
C LEU A 4 17.22 -18.66 -51.24
N GLU A 5 18.08 -19.14 -52.14
CA GLU A 5 19.27 -18.41 -52.61
C GLU A 5 18.91 -17.12 -53.36
N LEU A 6 17.82 -17.12 -54.13
CA LEU A 6 17.34 -15.94 -54.85
C LEU A 6 16.70 -14.90 -53.91
N VAL A 7 16.13 -15.36 -52.79
CA VAL A 7 15.63 -14.48 -51.72
C VAL A 7 16.80 -13.86 -50.96
N LEU A 8 17.80 -14.67 -50.59
CA LEU A 8 19.02 -14.22 -49.92
C LEU A 8 19.78 -13.19 -50.77
N SER A 9 19.92 -13.44 -52.07
CA SER A 9 20.59 -12.50 -52.98
C SER A 9 19.86 -11.15 -53.07
N ALA A 10 18.53 -11.15 -53.14
CA ALA A 10 17.74 -9.91 -53.15
C ALA A 10 17.78 -9.19 -51.79
N TYR A 11 17.83 -9.94 -50.68
CA TYR A 11 18.00 -9.34 -49.36
C TYR A 11 19.39 -8.70 -49.19
N GLN A 12 20.44 -9.34 -49.70
CA GLN A 12 21.82 -8.83 -49.63
C GLN A 12 22.05 -7.61 -50.52
N SER A 13 21.31 -7.44 -51.62
CA SER A 13 21.36 -6.23 -52.45
C SER A 13 20.69 -5.01 -51.82
N GLY A 14 19.94 -5.21 -50.73
CA GLY A 14 19.23 -4.15 -50.01
C GLY A 14 17.81 -3.86 -50.54
N ASP A 15 17.35 -4.54 -51.60
CA ASP A 15 15.99 -4.40 -52.11
C ASP A 15 15.02 -5.27 -51.28
N LEU A 16 14.55 -4.70 -50.16
CA LEU A 16 13.66 -5.40 -49.23
C LEU A 16 12.28 -5.70 -49.82
N ALA A 17 11.81 -4.90 -50.79
CA ALA A 17 10.51 -5.10 -51.42
C ALA A 17 10.57 -6.29 -52.40
N GLU A 18 11.63 -6.35 -53.21
CA GLU A 18 11.88 -7.49 -54.08
C GLU A 18 12.16 -8.76 -53.27
N ALA A 19 12.97 -8.66 -52.21
CA ALA A 19 13.26 -9.80 -51.34
C ALA A 19 11.99 -10.38 -50.70
N LEU A 20 11.06 -9.53 -50.23
CA LEU A 20 9.80 -9.98 -49.66
C LEU A 20 8.89 -10.62 -50.71
N ALA A 21 8.75 -10.00 -51.89
CA ALA A 21 7.94 -10.56 -52.97
C ALA A 21 8.46 -11.94 -53.43
N ARG A 22 9.79 -12.10 -53.49
CA ARG A 22 10.42 -13.39 -53.79
C ARG A 22 10.22 -14.39 -52.66
N ALA A 23 10.31 -13.97 -51.40
CA ALA A 23 10.09 -14.83 -50.24
C ALA A 23 8.66 -15.41 -50.24
N ASP A 24 7.65 -14.56 -50.42
CA ASP A 24 6.24 -14.97 -50.43
C ASP A 24 5.90 -15.90 -51.63
N ALA A 25 6.66 -15.82 -52.73
CA ALA A 25 6.51 -16.68 -53.91
C ALA A 25 7.37 -17.96 -53.88
N THR A 26 8.27 -18.10 -52.91
CA THR A 26 9.19 -19.25 -52.81
C THR A 26 8.50 -20.42 -52.10
N GLN A 27 8.64 -21.63 -52.63
CA GLN A 27 8.20 -22.87 -52.00
C GLN A 27 9.39 -23.81 -51.85
N GLU A 28 9.79 -24.05 -50.61
CA GLU A 28 10.82 -25.04 -50.25
C GLU A 28 10.11 -26.32 -49.75
N THR A 29 10.74 -27.48 -49.96
CA THR A 29 10.19 -28.78 -49.55
C THR A 29 10.99 -29.45 -48.43
N GLU A 30 12.25 -29.05 -48.25
CA GLU A 30 13.11 -29.55 -47.16
C GLU A 30 12.81 -28.79 -45.86
N PRO A 31 12.55 -29.48 -44.73
CA PRO A 31 12.17 -28.84 -43.47
C PRO A 31 13.13 -27.74 -42.98
N ASP A 32 14.44 -27.96 -43.10
CA ASP A 32 15.44 -26.98 -42.66
C ASP A 32 15.46 -25.74 -43.57
N ARG A 33 15.30 -25.94 -44.90
CA ARG A 33 15.22 -24.84 -45.87
C ARG A 33 13.92 -24.04 -45.72
N ILE A 34 12.81 -24.68 -45.38
CA ILE A 34 11.56 -24.00 -45.03
C ILE A 34 11.78 -23.11 -43.81
N ALA A 35 12.42 -23.62 -42.75
CA ALA A 35 12.70 -22.84 -41.55
C ALA A 35 13.65 -21.66 -41.81
N ASP A 36 14.67 -21.83 -42.65
CA ASP A 36 15.57 -20.74 -43.03
C ASP A 36 14.88 -19.67 -43.90
N LEU A 37 13.97 -20.08 -44.80
CA LEU A 37 13.14 -19.16 -45.57
C LEU A 37 12.19 -18.36 -44.67
N ASP A 38 11.49 -19.00 -43.74
CA ASP A 38 10.59 -18.34 -42.80
C ASP A 38 11.38 -17.39 -41.85
N PHE A 39 12.58 -17.78 -41.42
CA PHE A 39 13.46 -16.92 -40.62
C PHE A 39 13.86 -15.65 -41.38
N LEU A 40 14.32 -15.81 -42.63
CA LEU A 40 14.69 -14.69 -43.49
C LEU A 40 13.49 -13.78 -43.77
N THR A 41 12.32 -14.37 -44.03
CA THR A 41 11.06 -13.65 -44.23
C THR A 41 10.70 -12.82 -43.02
N GLY A 42 10.82 -13.38 -41.81
CA GLY A 42 10.59 -12.65 -40.56
C GLY A 42 11.52 -11.44 -40.41
N GLY A 43 12.81 -11.62 -40.71
CA GLY A 43 13.81 -10.55 -40.69
C GLY A 43 13.52 -9.44 -41.71
N ILE A 44 13.12 -9.79 -42.93
CA ILE A 44 12.73 -8.81 -43.97
C ILE A 44 11.50 -8.03 -43.52
N ARG A 45 10.45 -8.72 -43.07
CA ARG A 45 9.19 -8.10 -42.61
C ARG A 45 9.43 -7.13 -41.46
N LEU A 46 10.31 -7.48 -40.52
CA LEU A 46 10.67 -6.59 -39.42
C LEU A 46 11.35 -5.30 -39.90
N LYS A 47 12.25 -5.39 -40.90
CA LYS A 47 12.94 -4.22 -41.47
C LYS A 47 12.03 -3.29 -42.25
N VAL A 48 10.99 -3.81 -42.90
CA VAL A 48 9.98 -3.00 -43.61
C VAL A 48 8.86 -2.50 -42.70
N GLY A 49 8.91 -2.80 -41.40
CA GLY A 49 7.93 -2.35 -40.41
C GLY A 49 6.68 -3.24 -40.26
N ASP A 50 6.59 -4.36 -40.97
CA ASP A 50 5.50 -5.35 -40.83
C ASP A 50 5.75 -6.28 -39.63
N ARG A 51 5.51 -5.77 -38.43
CA ARG A 51 5.72 -6.52 -37.18
C ARG A 51 4.79 -7.73 -37.04
N ALA A 52 3.53 -7.59 -37.47
CA ALA A 52 2.55 -8.68 -37.37
C ALA A 52 2.90 -9.84 -38.32
N GLY A 53 3.30 -9.54 -39.56
CA GLY A 53 3.79 -10.56 -40.48
C GLY A 53 5.12 -11.16 -40.05
N ALA A 54 6.04 -10.35 -39.49
CA ALA A 54 7.29 -10.84 -38.93
C ALA A 54 7.03 -11.85 -37.79
N ALA A 55 6.12 -11.54 -36.87
CA ALA A 55 5.74 -12.45 -35.78
C ALA A 55 5.21 -13.79 -36.32
N LYS A 56 4.34 -13.76 -37.33
CA LYS A 56 3.80 -14.98 -37.97
C LYS A 56 4.91 -15.83 -38.60
N ALA A 57 5.86 -15.21 -39.30
CA ALA A 57 6.98 -15.93 -39.91
C ALA A 57 7.88 -16.57 -38.84
N PHE A 58 8.24 -15.83 -37.79
CA PHE A 58 9.02 -16.38 -36.68
C PHE A 58 8.30 -17.49 -35.91
N LEU A 59 6.97 -17.44 -35.80
CA LEU A 59 6.18 -18.53 -35.20
C LEU A 59 6.26 -19.84 -36.00
N LYS A 60 6.29 -19.77 -37.33
CA LYS A 60 6.48 -20.97 -38.15
C LYS A 60 7.83 -21.61 -37.87
N VAL A 61 8.89 -20.80 -37.76
CA VAL A 61 10.23 -21.28 -37.36
C VAL A 61 10.19 -21.90 -35.96
N ALA A 62 9.50 -21.26 -35.02
CA ALA A 62 9.35 -21.75 -33.64
C ALA A 62 8.65 -23.12 -33.52
N GLN A 63 7.78 -23.45 -34.47
CA GLN A 63 7.08 -24.73 -34.54
C GLN A 63 7.91 -25.84 -35.22
N SER A 64 9.02 -25.49 -35.88
CA SER A 64 9.91 -26.42 -36.56
C SER A 64 10.92 -27.10 -35.63
N THR A 65 11.72 -28.03 -36.18
CA THR A 65 12.88 -28.63 -35.51
C THR A 65 14.16 -27.80 -35.60
N SER A 66 14.10 -26.60 -36.19
CA SER A 66 15.25 -25.71 -36.36
C SER A 66 15.93 -25.38 -35.03
N LEU A 67 17.26 -25.25 -35.07
CA LEU A 67 18.06 -24.74 -33.94
C LEU A 67 17.68 -23.30 -33.55
N LYS A 68 17.10 -22.53 -34.47
CA LYS A 68 16.64 -21.14 -34.25
C LYS A 68 15.25 -21.07 -33.60
N ALA A 69 14.56 -22.20 -33.42
CA ALA A 69 13.15 -22.22 -33.03
C ALA A 69 12.87 -21.47 -31.70
N SER A 70 13.73 -21.64 -30.69
CA SER A 70 13.54 -20.96 -29.39
C SER A 70 13.76 -19.44 -29.48
N ASP A 71 14.79 -19.00 -30.20
CA ASP A 71 15.08 -17.57 -30.40
C ASP A 71 13.97 -16.88 -31.20
N CYS A 72 13.48 -17.54 -32.26
CA CYS A 72 12.34 -17.06 -33.04
C CYS A 72 11.06 -17.01 -32.21
N LEU A 73 10.86 -17.95 -31.29
CA LEU A 73 9.71 -17.92 -30.38
C LEU A 73 9.76 -16.71 -29.45
N VAL A 74 10.92 -16.38 -28.89
CA VAL A 74 11.10 -15.17 -28.07
C VAL A 74 10.79 -13.91 -28.87
N ILE A 75 11.34 -13.78 -30.08
CA ILE A 75 11.09 -12.62 -30.96
C ILE A 75 9.60 -12.51 -31.31
N ALA A 76 8.96 -13.63 -31.67
CA ALA A 76 7.54 -13.65 -31.97
C ALA A 76 6.68 -13.20 -30.77
N ILE A 77 6.99 -13.69 -29.57
CA ILE A 77 6.29 -13.29 -28.33
C ILE A 77 6.46 -11.79 -28.08
N ASP A 78 7.67 -11.27 -28.26
CA ASP A 78 7.96 -9.85 -28.05
C ASP A 78 7.16 -8.96 -29.01
N LEU A 79 7.12 -9.33 -30.29
CA LEU A 79 6.34 -8.63 -31.31
C LEU A 79 4.84 -8.70 -31.04
N LEU A 80 4.30 -9.89 -30.76
CA LEU A 80 2.87 -10.07 -30.46
C LEU A 80 2.44 -9.28 -29.23
N PHE A 81 3.27 -9.24 -28.19
CA PHE A 81 2.99 -8.49 -26.98
C PHE A 81 2.97 -6.98 -27.22
N ALA A 82 3.94 -6.46 -27.99
CA ALA A 82 3.99 -5.06 -28.35
C ALA A 82 2.78 -4.61 -29.19
N GLU A 83 2.26 -5.50 -30.04
CA GLU A 83 1.07 -5.27 -30.88
C GLU A 83 -0.25 -5.62 -30.18
N GLY A 84 -0.22 -5.97 -28.88
CA GLY A 84 -1.42 -6.29 -28.10
C GLY A 84 -2.17 -7.55 -28.54
N GLN A 85 -1.51 -8.48 -29.26
CA GLN A 85 -2.09 -9.72 -29.79
C GLN A 85 -2.19 -10.80 -28.71
N PHE A 86 -2.99 -10.55 -27.66
CA PHE A 86 -3.05 -11.40 -26.47
C PHE A 86 -3.62 -12.81 -26.74
N GLU A 87 -4.58 -12.96 -27.66
CA GLU A 87 -5.11 -14.30 -28.02
C GLU A 87 -4.05 -15.17 -28.68
N ALA A 88 -3.26 -14.59 -29.59
CA ALA A 88 -2.16 -15.28 -30.22
C ALA A 88 -1.11 -15.71 -29.17
N LEU A 89 -0.76 -14.83 -28.23
CA LEU A 89 0.15 -15.15 -27.13
C LEU A 89 -0.37 -16.25 -26.21
N ALA A 90 -1.65 -16.19 -25.83
CA ALA A 90 -2.27 -17.20 -24.99
C ALA A 90 -2.26 -18.58 -25.66
N GLY A 91 -2.44 -18.64 -26.99
CA GLY A 91 -2.28 -19.86 -27.77
C GLY A 91 -0.86 -20.46 -27.79
N LEU A 92 0.15 -19.72 -27.35
CA LEU A 92 1.55 -20.19 -27.28
C LEU A 92 1.91 -20.84 -25.93
N ALA A 93 0.99 -20.91 -24.96
CA ALA A 93 1.27 -21.39 -23.61
C ALA A 93 2.00 -22.75 -23.58
N ASP A 94 1.49 -23.75 -24.30
CA ASP A 94 2.10 -25.08 -24.37
C ASP A 94 3.48 -25.08 -25.03
N LEU A 95 3.65 -24.25 -26.07
CA LEU A 95 4.91 -24.17 -26.80
C LEU A 95 5.99 -23.49 -25.95
N VAL A 96 5.60 -22.45 -25.20
CA VAL A 96 6.47 -21.77 -24.23
C VAL A 96 6.84 -22.69 -23.08
N ALA A 97 5.88 -23.44 -22.52
CA ALA A 97 6.16 -24.43 -21.48
C ALA A 97 7.15 -25.51 -21.94
N LYS A 98 7.10 -25.92 -23.21
CA LYS A 98 8.02 -26.93 -23.77
C LYS A 98 9.41 -26.39 -24.09
N ARG A 99 9.52 -25.17 -24.64
CA ARG A 99 10.79 -24.64 -25.19
C ARG A 99 11.46 -23.56 -24.35
N LEU A 100 10.69 -22.84 -23.55
CA LEU A 100 11.07 -21.58 -22.91
C LEU A 100 10.63 -21.51 -21.44
N ALA A 101 10.49 -22.65 -20.75
CA ALA A 101 10.02 -22.69 -19.36
C ALA A 101 10.83 -21.78 -18.41
N ASP A 102 12.16 -21.76 -18.57
CA ASP A 102 13.05 -20.93 -17.75
C ASP A 102 13.23 -19.49 -18.30
N HIS A 103 12.62 -19.14 -19.45
CA HIS A 103 12.77 -17.83 -20.08
C HIS A 103 11.78 -16.79 -19.49
N GLN A 104 12.19 -16.18 -18.38
CA GLN A 104 11.38 -15.27 -17.55
C GLN A 104 10.47 -14.31 -18.34
N THR A 105 11.02 -13.53 -19.27
CA THR A 105 10.26 -12.50 -20.01
C THR A 105 9.20 -13.09 -20.93
N ALA A 106 9.47 -14.24 -21.53
CA ALA A 106 8.55 -14.87 -22.47
C ALA A 106 7.36 -15.46 -21.73
N VAL A 107 7.63 -16.18 -20.64
CA VAL A 107 6.59 -16.73 -19.77
C VAL A 107 5.77 -15.61 -19.14
N PHE A 108 6.40 -14.54 -18.65
CA PHE A 108 5.69 -13.39 -18.10
C PHE A 108 4.71 -12.76 -19.10
N LYS A 109 5.12 -12.60 -20.37
CA LYS A 109 4.26 -12.03 -21.42
C LYS A 109 3.07 -12.93 -21.75
N VAL A 110 3.26 -14.25 -21.82
CA VAL A 110 2.17 -15.21 -22.03
C VAL A 110 1.20 -15.24 -20.85
N VAL A 111 1.72 -15.30 -19.62
CA VAL A 111 0.91 -15.26 -18.40
C VAL A 111 0.12 -13.95 -18.32
N THR A 112 0.76 -12.82 -18.64
CA THR A 112 0.10 -11.51 -18.72
C THR A 112 -1.02 -11.52 -19.76
N ALA A 113 -0.79 -12.09 -20.95
CA ALA A 113 -1.82 -12.23 -21.98
C ALA A 113 -3.01 -13.06 -21.49
N LEU A 114 -2.76 -14.21 -20.85
CA LEU A 114 -3.80 -15.04 -20.25
C LEU A 114 -4.61 -14.28 -19.19
N SER A 115 -3.94 -13.53 -18.30
CA SER A 115 -4.61 -12.71 -17.29
C SER A 115 -5.46 -11.60 -17.91
N THR A 116 -4.96 -10.90 -18.93
CA THR A 116 -5.69 -9.85 -19.66
C THR A 116 -6.96 -10.39 -20.32
N LEU A 117 -6.93 -11.63 -20.80
CA LEU A 117 -8.08 -12.31 -21.40
C LEU A 117 -9.04 -12.95 -20.37
N GLY A 118 -8.76 -12.80 -19.06
CA GLY A 118 -9.55 -13.46 -18.01
C GLY A 118 -9.33 -14.97 -17.88
N ARG A 119 -8.34 -15.54 -18.58
CA ARG A 119 -7.95 -16.96 -18.54
C ARG A 119 -7.06 -17.26 -17.32
N LEU A 120 -7.53 -16.84 -16.15
CA LEU A 120 -6.77 -16.86 -14.90
C LEU A 120 -6.37 -18.26 -14.45
N ALA A 121 -7.21 -19.27 -14.68
CA ALA A 121 -6.91 -20.66 -14.33
C ALA A 121 -5.64 -21.17 -15.04
N GLU A 122 -5.48 -20.84 -16.32
CA GLU A 122 -4.30 -21.22 -17.12
C GLU A 122 -3.06 -20.44 -16.68
N ALA A 123 -3.21 -19.14 -16.42
CA ALA A 123 -2.14 -18.33 -15.86
C ALA A 123 -1.64 -18.91 -14.52
N HIS A 124 -2.55 -19.27 -13.61
CA HIS A 124 -2.22 -19.89 -12.33
C HIS A 124 -1.63 -21.29 -12.47
N ALA A 125 -2.04 -22.07 -13.46
CA ALA A 125 -1.43 -23.38 -13.72
C ALA A 125 0.05 -23.24 -14.11
N ILE A 126 0.38 -22.28 -14.98
CA ILE A 126 1.76 -21.99 -15.38
C ILE A 126 2.57 -21.52 -14.16
N ILE A 127 2.08 -20.52 -13.42
CA ILE A 127 2.80 -19.97 -12.26
C ILE A 127 2.91 -21.00 -11.12
N GLY A 128 1.90 -21.84 -10.90
CA GLY A 128 1.93 -22.91 -9.90
C GLY A 128 2.87 -24.07 -10.26
N GLY A 129 3.16 -24.25 -11.55
CA GLY A 129 4.11 -25.24 -12.07
C GLY A 129 5.58 -24.82 -11.95
N LEU A 130 5.87 -23.59 -11.55
CA LEU A 130 7.23 -23.08 -11.48
C LEU A 130 8.06 -23.79 -10.39
N ASP A 131 9.29 -24.13 -10.75
CA ASP A 131 10.31 -24.58 -9.80
C ASP A 131 10.92 -23.38 -9.06
N CYS A 132 10.36 -23.02 -7.91
CA CYS A 132 10.74 -21.85 -7.13
C CYS A 132 12.12 -21.96 -6.43
N GLN A 133 12.85 -23.06 -6.61
CA GLN A 133 14.29 -23.12 -6.26
C GLN A 133 15.16 -22.43 -7.30
N LYS A 134 14.69 -22.34 -8.56
CA LYS A 134 15.39 -21.62 -9.63
C LYS A 134 15.11 -20.11 -9.53
N ARG A 135 16.18 -19.31 -9.61
CA ARG A 135 16.07 -17.84 -9.55
C ARG A 135 15.15 -17.23 -10.64
N PRO A 136 15.21 -17.65 -11.93
CA PRO A 136 14.31 -17.10 -12.96
C PRO A 136 12.82 -17.34 -12.65
N HIS A 137 12.49 -18.52 -12.14
CA HIS A 137 11.13 -18.88 -11.74
C HIS A 137 10.65 -18.08 -10.53
N LEU A 138 11.50 -17.92 -9.52
CA LEU A 138 11.17 -17.08 -8.36
C LEU A 138 10.93 -15.62 -8.77
N ASN A 139 11.76 -15.07 -9.66
CA ASN A 139 11.58 -13.73 -10.19
C ASN A 139 10.26 -13.58 -10.97
N LEU A 140 9.89 -14.61 -11.75
CA LEU A 140 8.63 -14.64 -12.47
C LEU A 140 7.43 -14.65 -11.51
N LEU A 141 7.48 -15.47 -10.45
CA LEU A 141 6.45 -15.48 -9.41
C LEU A 141 6.35 -14.11 -8.71
N ILE A 142 7.48 -13.50 -8.35
CA ILE A 142 7.52 -12.14 -7.76
C ILE A 142 6.83 -11.12 -8.68
N ALA A 143 7.20 -11.11 -9.96
CA ALA A 143 6.62 -10.19 -10.93
C ALA A 143 5.11 -10.41 -11.07
N PHE A 144 4.67 -11.66 -11.14
CA PHE A 144 3.26 -11.99 -11.24
C PHE A 144 2.46 -11.60 -9.99
N LEU A 145 3.01 -11.81 -8.79
CA LEU A 145 2.40 -11.38 -7.52
C LEU A 145 2.23 -9.86 -7.45
N ALA A 146 3.12 -9.10 -8.08
CA ALA A 146 3.06 -7.64 -8.10
C ALA A 146 1.98 -7.10 -9.05
N THR A 147 1.61 -7.84 -10.10
CA THR A 147 0.70 -7.38 -11.17
C THR A 147 -0.68 -8.01 -11.12
N SER A 148 -0.83 -9.20 -10.54
CA SER A 148 -2.11 -9.92 -10.53
C SER A 148 -3.12 -9.31 -9.54
N THR A 149 -4.37 -9.26 -9.97
CA THR A 149 -5.52 -8.78 -9.18
C THR A 149 -6.28 -9.92 -8.50
N ASP A 150 -6.10 -11.18 -8.93
CA ASP A 150 -6.75 -12.35 -8.34
C ASP A 150 -6.00 -12.82 -7.08
N ARG A 151 -6.32 -12.19 -5.95
CA ARG A 151 -5.68 -12.49 -4.67
C ARG A 151 -5.98 -13.91 -4.17
N ASP A 152 -7.14 -14.46 -4.52
CA ASP A 152 -7.60 -15.74 -3.99
C ASP A 152 -6.98 -16.90 -4.79
N GLY A 153 -6.91 -16.78 -6.12
CA GLY A 153 -6.12 -17.69 -6.96
C GLY A 153 -4.63 -17.68 -6.59
N LEU A 154 -4.07 -16.48 -6.37
CA LEU A 154 -2.68 -16.35 -5.92
C LEU A 154 -2.40 -17.01 -4.58
N TYR A 155 -3.36 -16.96 -3.64
CA TYR A 155 -3.21 -17.62 -2.35
C TYR A 155 -3.02 -19.13 -2.51
N VAL A 156 -3.81 -19.76 -3.38
CA VAL A 156 -3.72 -21.20 -3.66
C VAL A 156 -2.36 -21.55 -4.30
N VAL A 157 -1.90 -20.72 -5.25
CA VAL A 157 -0.58 -20.89 -5.89
C VAL A 157 0.55 -20.80 -4.88
N LEU A 158 0.51 -19.81 -3.98
CA LEU A 158 1.50 -19.63 -2.92
C LEU A 158 1.47 -20.79 -1.92
N LEU A 159 0.29 -21.23 -1.52
CA LEU A 159 0.12 -22.34 -0.58
C LEU A 159 0.70 -23.64 -1.14
N ALA A 160 0.40 -23.97 -2.40
CA ALA A 160 0.94 -25.15 -3.06
C ALA A 160 2.47 -25.11 -3.22
N ASN A 161 3.02 -23.95 -3.57
CA ASN A 161 4.47 -23.77 -3.68
C ASN A 161 5.17 -23.80 -2.32
N ALA A 162 4.60 -23.20 -1.28
CA ALA A 162 5.13 -23.27 0.07
C ALA A 162 5.12 -24.71 0.61
N ALA A 163 4.10 -25.51 0.27
CA ALA A 163 4.07 -26.93 0.62
C ALA A 163 5.16 -27.74 -0.11
N ARG A 164 5.45 -27.42 -1.38
CA ARG A 164 6.52 -28.05 -2.16
C ARG A 164 7.91 -27.63 -1.69
N TYR A 165 8.06 -26.38 -1.24
CA TYR A 165 9.32 -25.77 -0.84
C TYR A 165 9.22 -25.13 0.56
N PRO A 166 9.06 -25.94 1.64
CA PRO A 166 8.75 -25.44 2.98
C PRO A 166 9.85 -24.56 3.59
N ASP A 167 11.09 -24.70 3.14
CA ASP A 167 12.22 -23.88 3.60
C ASP A 167 12.53 -22.68 2.68
N ASN A 168 11.63 -22.35 1.74
CA ASN A 168 11.78 -21.14 0.94
C ASN A 168 11.20 -19.93 1.68
N ALA A 169 12.09 -19.11 2.24
CA ALA A 169 11.74 -17.95 3.04
C ALA A 169 10.86 -16.91 2.30
N PHE A 170 11.09 -16.68 1.01
CA PHE A 170 10.27 -15.76 0.22
C PHE A 170 8.83 -16.28 0.10
N LEU A 171 8.66 -17.56 -0.25
CA LEU A 171 7.34 -18.17 -0.42
C LEU A 171 6.54 -18.12 0.88
N LEU A 172 7.16 -18.44 2.01
CA LEU A 172 6.51 -18.36 3.30
C LEU A 172 6.12 -16.91 3.67
N ALA A 173 6.99 -15.93 3.44
CA ALA A 173 6.67 -14.53 3.71
C ALA A 173 5.54 -13.99 2.82
N ALA A 174 5.56 -14.31 1.52
CA ALA A 174 4.51 -13.94 0.58
C ALA A 174 3.17 -14.61 0.93
N LEU A 175 3.20 -15.91 1.27
CA LEU A 175 2.03 -16.65 1.72
C LEU A 175 1.46 -16.07 3.02
N ALA A 176 2.32 -15.78 4.01
CA ALA A 176 1.90 -15.23 5.29
C ALA A 176 1.23 -13.86 5.15
N GLN A 177 1.73 -13.00 4.26
CA GLN A 177 1.06 -11.73 3.95
C GLN A 177 -0.36 -11.97 3.41
N ARG A 178 -0.52 -12.89 2.44
CA ARG A 178 -1.85 -13.18 1.89
C ARG A 178 -2.76 -13.88 2.91
N ALA A 179 -2.21 -14.72 3.78
CA ALA A 179 -2.93 -15.36 4.88
C ALA A 179 -3.44 -14.32 5.88
N GLN A 180 -2.59 -13.35 6.25
CA GLN A 180 -2.97 -12.23 7.12
C GLN A 180 -4.11 -11.41 6.49
N GLU A 181 -3.99 -11.04 5.21
CA GLU A 181 -5.08 -10.39 4.49
C GLU A 181 -6.39 -11.20 4.52
N ARG A 182 -6.30 -12.53 4.54
CA ARG A 182 -7.47 -13.42 4.48
C ARG A 182 -7.98 -13.87 5.85
N CYS A 183 -7.38 -13.43 6.95
CA CYS A 183 -7.65 -13.97 8.28
C CYS A 183 -7.48 -15.51 8.34
N ASP A 184 -6.57 -16.08 7.56
CA ASP A 184 -6.20 -17.50 7.68
C ASP A 184 -5.20 -17.65 8.83
N PHE A 185 -5.76 -17.85 10.03
CA PHE A 185 -4.97 -17.91 11.24
C PHE A 185 -4.10 -19.16 11.37
N ALA A 186 -4.39 -20.23 10.63
CA ALA A 186 -3.58 -21.45 10.67
C ALA A 186 -2.23 -21.21 9.97
N VAL A 187 -2.26 -20.55 8.81
CA VAL A 187 -1.05 -20.23 8.05
C VAL A 187 -0.24 -19.12 8.74
N THR A 188 -0.89 -18.11 9.32
CA THR A 188 -0.15 -17.08 10.06
C THR A 188 0.49 -17.61 11.35
N ASP A 189 -0.14 -18.56 12.05
CA ASP A 189 0.48 -19.24 13.20
C ASP A 189 1.68 -20.08 12.78
N HIS A 190 1.55 -20.82 11.68
CA HIS A 190 2.67 -21.58 11.13
C HIS A 190 3.84 -20.65 10.81
N PHE A 191 3.59 -19.53 10.13
CA PHE A 191 4.61 -18.52 9.85
C PHE A 191 5.25 -17.96 11.14
N ALA A 192 4.44 -17.63 12.15
CA ALA A 192 4.93 -17.13 13.43
C ALA A 192 5.83 -18.16 14.14
N ALA A 193 5.51 -19.46 14.07
CA ALA A 193 6.36 -20.53 14.60
C ALA A 193 7.69 -20.62 13.82
N ARG A 194 7.64 -20.57 12.48
CA ARG A 194 8.83 -20.59 11.61
C ARG A 194 9.77 -19.41 11.86
N LEU A 195 9.24 -18.24 12.24
CA LEU A 195 10.04 -17.07 12.63
C LEU A 195 10.89 -17.29 13.89
N GLN A 196 10.54 -18.25 14.75
CA GLN A 196 11.29 -18.53 15.99
C GLN A 196 12.45 -19.51 15.76
N GLU A 197 12.60 -20.06 14.55
CA GLU A 197 13.64 -21.04 14.27
C GLU A 197 15.02 -20.39 14.10
N PRO A 198 16.06 -20.83 14.83
CA PRO A 198 17.38 -20.23 14.73
C PRO A 198 17.98 -20.31 13.32
N GLY A 199 18.45 -19.18 12.80
CA GLY A 199 19.05 -19.04 11.47
C GLY A 199 18.02 -18.95 10.34
N PHE A 200 16.97 -19.78 10.36
CA PHE A 200 15.91 -19.71 9.36
C PHE A 200 14.97 -18.52 9.59
N GLY A 201 14.58 -18.28 10.84
CA GLY A 201 13.67 -17.21 11.24
C GLY A 201 14.21 -15.82 10.90
N GLU A 202 15.51 -15.56 11.07
CA GLU A 202 16.12 -14.29 10.68
C GLU A 202 16.12 -14.09 9.15
N ARG A 203 16.37 -15.16 8.38
CA ARG A 203 16.24 -15.12 6.92
C ARG A 203 14.80 -14.91 6.49
N LEU A 204 13.86 -15.58 7.14
CA LEU A 204 12.43 -15.45 6.89
C LEU A 204 11.95 -14.02 7.14
N ALA A 205 12.30 -13.45 8.29
CA ALA A 205 12.02 -12.06 8.63
C ALA A 205 12.55 -11.10 7.54
N ALA A 206 13.76 -11.32 7.01
CA ALA A 206 14.33 -10.47 5.98
C ALA A 206 13.51 -10.41 4.66
N PHE A 207 12.61 -11.36 4.42
CA PHE A 207 11.71 -11.37 3.26
C PHE A 207 10.31 -10.81 3.55
N GLU A 208 10.00 -10.43 4.80
CA GLU A 208 8.75 -9.74 5.09
C GLU A 208 8.70 -8.38 4.38
N LEU A 209 7.50 -7.95 4.00
CA LEU A 209 7.24 -6.56 3.66
C LEU A 209 7.01 -5.75 4.93
N GLY A 210 7.48 -4.50 4.96
CA GLY A 210 7.40 -3.63 6.14
C GLY A 210 5.98 -3.50 6.70
N LEU A 211 5.00 -3.26 5.82
CA LEU A 211 3.60 -3.14 6.24
C LEU A 211 3.04 -4.45 6.83
N ALA A 212 3.39 -5.60 6.25
CA ALA A 212 2.95 -6.90 6.77
C ALA A 212 3.52 -7.18 8.17
N ARG A 213 4.79 -6.79 8.39
CA ARG A 213 5.45 -6.91 9.69
C ARG A 213 4.74 -6.07 10.77
N ILE A 214 4.51 -4.78 10.53
CA ILE A 214 3.90 -3.90 11.55
C ILE A 214 2.41 -4.21 11.81
N ILE A 215 1.74 -4.94 10.92
CA ILE A 215 0.41 -5.49 11.18
C ILE A 215 0.49 -6.76 12.04
N ARG A 216 1.60 -7.50 11.97
CA ARG A 216 1.81 -8.78 12.66
C ARG A 216 2.38 -8.63 14.07
N THR A 217 3.26 -7.67 14.32
CA THR A 217 3.97 -7.52 15.60
C THR A 217 3.75 -6.15 16.22
N ASP A 218 3.57 -6.12 17.53
CA ASP A 218 3.54 -4.91 18.36
C ASP A 218 4.84 -4.72 19.17
N ASP A 219 5.87 -5.51 18.88
CA ASP A 219 7.22 -5.34 19.41
C ASP A 219 8.00 -4.33 18.54
N GLU A 220 8.22 -3.13 19.07
CA GLU A 220 8.98 -2.07 18.40
C GLU A 220 10.41 -2.51 18.03
N ARG A 221 11.04 -3.39 18.82
CA ARG A 221 12.36 -3.93 18.51
C ARG A 221 12.34 -4.81 17.27
N GLU A 222 11.31 -5.63 17.11
CA GLU A 222 11.13 -6.48 15.94
C GLU A 222 10.76 -5.65 14.71
N ALA A 223 9.83 -4.71 14.87
CA ALA A 223 9.39 -3.80 13.82
C ALA A 223 10.56 -2.97 13.24
N ALA A 224 11.51 -2.55 14.09
CA ALA A 224 12.67 -1.76 13.70
C ALA A 224 13.81 -2.57 13.03
N LYS A 225 13.72 -3.90 12.96
CA LYS A 225 14.72 -4.70 12.24
C LYS A 225 14.59 -4.48 10.72
N PRO A 226 15.69 -4.61 9.95
CA PRO A 226 15.61 -4.63 8.50
C PRO A 226 14.65 -5.72 7.98
N PHE A 227 13.90 -5.38 6.94
CA PHE A 227 13.03 -6.24 6.16
C PHE A 227 13.31 -6.01 4.68
N PHE A 228 12.57 -6.67 3.78
CA PHE A 228 12.92 -6.74 2.37
C PHE A 228 13.18 -5.36 1.74
N GLY A 229 12.20 -4.44 1.83
CA GLY A 229 12.32 -3.09 1.28
C GLY A 229 13.45 -2.25 1.89
N ALA A 230 13.67 -2.35 3.21
CA ALA A 230 14.79 -1.68 3.88
C ALA A 230 16.15 -2.18 3.36
N LEU A 231 16.29 -3.49 3.18
CA LEU A 231 17.50 -4.10 2.63
C LEU A 231 17.74 -3.72 1.18
N GLU A 232 16.67 -3.52 0.38
CA GLU A 232 16.79 -3.02 -0.99
C GLU A 232 17.33 -1.59 -1.03
N VAL A 233 16.81 -0.68 -0.20
CA VAL A 233 17.34 0.69 -0.11
C VAL A 233 18.80 0.69 0.31
N MET A 234 19.15 -0.08 1.36
CA MET A 234 20.53 -0.18 1.84
C MET A 234 21.49 -0.74 0.77
N ARG A 235 21.05 -1.73 -0.01
CA ARG A 235 21.84 -2.28 -1.14
C ARG A 235 22.04 -1.25 -2.23
N HIS A 236 20.99 -0.50 -2.58
CA HIS A 236 21.09 0.56 -3.58
C HIS A 236 22.07 1.65 -3.14
N ARG A 237 21.99 2.09 -1.88
CA ARG A 237 22.95 3.06 -1.30
C ARG A 237 24.39 2.56 -1.40
N ALA A 238 24.64 1.29 -1.08
CA ALA A 238 25.97 0.70 -1.13
C ALA A 238 26.58 0.61 -2.54
N GLN A 239 25.76 0.71 -3.59
CA GLN A 239 26.22 0.73 -4.99
C GLN A 239 26.63 2.13 -5.48
N VAL A 240 26.27 3.18 -4.74
CA VAL A 240 26.63 4.56 -5.09
C VAL A 240 28.09 4.82 -4.69
N ALA A 241 28.91 5.24 -5.64
CA ALA A 241 30.37 5.36 -5.47
C ALA A 241 30.81 6.46 -4.50
N GLU A 242 30.03 7.53 -4.34
CA GLU A 242 30.30 8.62 -3.39
C GLU A 242 29.07 8.89 -2.53
N PRO A 243 29.22 8.96 -1.19
CA PRO A 243 28.14 9.38 -0.32
C PRO A 243 27.81 10.85 -0.60
N LEU A 244 26.57 11.14 -1.00
CA LEU A 244 26.11 12.50 -1.22
C LEU A 244 26.09 13.24 0.12
N SER A 245 27.00 14.20 0.28
CA SER A 245 26.98 15.10 1.42
C SER A 245 25.73 15.98 1.35
N ARG A 246 25.02 16.11 2.46
CA ARG A 246 23.88 17.02 2.52
C ARG A 246 24.34 18.46 2.33
N ARG A 247 23.55 19.26 1.63
CA ARG A 247 23.81 20.69 1.46
C ARG A 247 23.59 21.42 2.78
N MET A 248 24.15 22.61 2.93
CA MET A 248 23.79 23.48 4.06
C MET A 248 22.39 24.06 3.85
N ILE A 249 21.62 24.17 4.93
CA ILE A 249 20.34 24.86 4.91
C ILE A 249 20.53 26.35 4.63
N ARG A 250 19.57 26.96 3.92
CA ARG A 250 19.63 28.39 3.59
C ARG A 250 19.51 29.23 4.88
N PRO A 251 20.32 30.29 5.05
CA PRO A 251 20.39 31.04 6.30
C PRO A 251 19.13 31.88 6.57
N GLN A 252 18.40 32.27 5.53
CA GLN A 252 17.26 33.18 5.61
C GLN A 252 16.24 32.92 4.50
N GLY A 253 15.08 33.58 4.60
CA GLY A 253 13.97 33.45 3.65
C GLY A 253 12.94 32.40 4.08
N ARG A 254 11.90 32.25 3.25
CA ARG A 254 10.84 31.26 3.45
C ARG A 254 11.42 29.85 3.41
N LEU A 255 10.97 28.99 4.32
CA LEU A 255 11.37 27.58 4.33
C LEU A 255 10.72 26.86 3.14
N ARG A 256 11.54 26.25 2.28
CA ARG A 256 11.07 25.45 1.15
C ARG A 256 10.82 24.01 1.60
N ILE A 257 9.56 23.61 1.65
CA ILE A 257 9.13 22.29 2.12
C ILE A 257 8.55 21.52 0.94
N ALA A 258 9.18 20.41 0.58
CA ALA A 258 8.68 19.51 -0.44
C ALA A 258 8.08 18.26 0.18
N TYR A 259 6.77 18.11 0.06
CA TYR A 259 6.06 16.88 0.38
C TYR A 259 6.17 15.91 -0.80
N PHE A 260 6.83 14.78 -0.59
CA PHE A 260 7.06 13.78 -1.63
C PHE A 260 6.15 12.58 -1.42
N SER A 261 5.29 12.32 -2.40
CA SER A 261 4.31 11.24 -2.29
C SER A 261 3.90 10.61 -3.61
N SER A 262 3.61 9.31 -3.57
CA SER A 262 2.87 8.60 -4.62
C SER A 262 1.34 8.59 -4.43
N ASP A 263 0.84 9.29 -3.41
CA ASP A 263 -0.57 9.21 -2.99
C ASP A 263 -1.33 10.52 -3.04
N PHE A 264 -0.83 11.50 -3.81
CA PHE A 264 -1.59 12.69 -4.25
C PHE A 264 -2.69 12.30 -5.25
N ARG A 265 -3.66 11.52 -4.77
CA ARG A 265 -4.82 10.91 -5.46
C ARG A 265 -5.90 10.64 -4.41
N LEU A 266 -7.02 10.03 -4.80
CA LEU A 266 -8.01 9.53 -3.84
C LEU A 266 -7.40 8.37 -3.01
N HIS A 267 -6.78 8.72 -1.90
CA HIS A 267 -6.03 7.82 -1.02
C HIS A 267 -6.10 8.34 0.43
N PRO A 268 -6.15 7.46 1.46
CA PRO A 268 -6.27 7.87 2.86
C PRO A 268 -5.27 8.95 3.30
N MET A 269 -4.00 8.84 2.86
CA MET A 269 -2.96 9.83 3.17
C MET A 269 -3.39 11.24 2.72
N MET A 270 -3.75 11.41 1.45
CA MET A 270 -4.13 12.71 0.91
C MET A 270 -5.41 13.23 1.56
N THR A 271 -6.41 12.38 1.75
CA THR A 271 -7.67 12.79 2.39
C THR A 271 -7.51 13.23 3.84
N LEU A 272 -6.43 12.82 4.52
CA LEU A 272 -6.16 13.21 5.91
C LEU A 272 -5.36 14.50 6.00
N ILE A 273 -4.31 14.66 5.16
CA ILE A 273 -3.42 15.82 5.21
C ILE A 273 -3.94 17.04 4.42
N TYR A 274 -4.99 16.87 3.60
CA TYR A 274 -5.49 17.87 2.65
C TYR A 274 -5.64 19.29 3.26
N ASP A 275 -6.40 19.43 4.34
CA ASP A 275 -6.57 20.74 4.98
C ASP A 275 -5.27 21.28 5.59
N ALA A 276 -4.40 20.41 6.11
CA ALA A 276 -3.11 20.86 6.66
C ALA A 276 -2.21 21.44 5.56
N LEU A 277 -2.23 20.89 4.34
CA LEU A 277 -1.52 21.46 3.21
C LEU A 277 -2.06 22.85 2.84
N LEU A 278 -3.38 23.07 2.91
CA LEU A 278 -4.01 24.36 2.63
C LEU A 278 -3.73 25.43 3.70
N GLN A 279 -3.69 25.04 4.98
CA GLN A 279 -3.64 25.95 6.13
C GLN A 279 -2.28 26.60 6.39
N HIS A 280 -1.32 26.29 5.54
CA HIS A 280 0.08 26.41 5.83
C HIS A 280 0.54 27.80 5.34
N ASP A 281 1.26 28.56 6.17
CA ASP A 281 1.43 30.01 6.00
C ASP A 281 2.40 30.33 4.86
N ARG A 282 1.85 30.70 3.69
CA ARG A 282 2.64 30.99 2.48
C ARG A 282 3.51 32.24 2.55
N SER A 283 3.33 33.07 3.59
CA SER A 283 4.26 34.17 3.86
C SER A 283 5.59 33.67 4.46
N ARG A 284 5.59 32.49 5.08
CA ARG A 284 6.74 31.88 5.78
C ARG A 284 7.23 30.60 5.12
N PHE A 285 6.36 29.87 4.42
CA PHE A 285 6.64 28.56 3.86
C PHE A 285 6.35 28.50 2.36
N ASP A 286 7.32 28.04 1.59
CA ASP A 286 7.15 27.67 0.18
C ASP A 286 6.81 26.18 0.12
N ILE A 287 5.55 25.84 -0.17
CA ILE A 287 5.10 24.45 -0.20
C ILE A 287 5.16 23.90 -1.62
N ILE A 288 5.71 22.69 -1.74
CA ILE A 288 5.87 21.96 -2.99
C ILE A 288 5.31 20.56 -2.79
N LEU A 289 4.48 20.10 -3.73
CA LEU A 289 3.93 18.74 -3.75
C LEU A 289 4.63 17.94 -4.86
N LEU A 290 5.73 17.25 -4.51
CA LEU A 290 6.44 16.36 -5.42
C LEU A 290 5.62 15.09 -5.65
N CYS A 291 5.01 14.99 -6.83
CA CYS A 291 3.98 14.00 -7.14
C CYS A 291 4.54 12.82 -7.94
N ASN A 292 4.61 11.66 -7.29
CA ASN A 292 4.91 10.35 -7.89
C ASN A 292 3.64 9.49 -8.09
N SER A 293 2.45 10.11 -8.07
CA SER A 293 1.18 9.38 -8.16
C SER A 293 1.00 8.69 -9.52
N PRO A 294 0.31 7.53 -9.56
CA PRO A 294 -0.01 6.82 -10.80
C PRO A 294 -0.67 7.70 -11.86
N ALA A 295 -0.53 7.34 -13.14
CA ALA A 295 -1.28 7.98 -14.23
C ALA A 295 -2.80 7.91 -13.97
N GLY A 296 -3.51 8.99 -14.27
CA GLY A 296 -4.95 9.15 -14.01
C GLY A 296 -5.26 9.86 -12.68
N SER A 297 -4.27 10.05 -11.81
CA SER A 297 -4.45 10.80 -10.55
C SER A 297 -4.77 12.28 -10.78
N GLU A 298 -4.43 12.80 -11.96
CA GLU A 298 -4.66 14.18 -12.38
C GLU A 298 -6.16 14.56 -12.37
N ALA A 299 -7.06 13.60 -12.61
CA ALA A 299 -8.52 13.83 -12.53
C ALA A 299 -9.00 14.12 -11.10
N TYR A 300 -8.37 13.51 -10.09
CA TYR A 300 -8.64 13.86 -8.70
C TYR A 300 -8.01 15.22 -8.35
N GLN A 301 -6.78 15.46 -8.79
CA GLN A 301 -6.06 16.71 -8.53
C GLN A 301 -6.75 17.93 -9.15
N SER A 302 -7.46 17.78 -10.28
CA SER A 302 -8.22 18.87 -10.89
C SER A 302 -9.36 19.39 -10.04
N THR A 303 -9.80 18.63 -9.02
CA THR A 303 -10.82 19.06 -8.06
C THR A 303 -10.27 19.97 -6.95
N TRP A 304 -8.95 20.08 -6.84
CA TRP A 304 -8.30 20.86 -5.78
C TRP A 304 -8.36 22.38 -6.07
N PRO A 305 -8.34 23.22 -5.01
CA PRO A 305 -8.14 24.65 -5.12
C PRO A 305 -6.90 25.00 -5.95
N GLU A 306 -6.96 26.13 -6.64
CA GLU A 306 -5.87 26.61 -7.50
C GLU A 306 -4.53 26.69 -6.76
N GLN A 307 -4.56 27.10 -5.48
CA GLN A 307 -3.38 27.14 -4.62
C GLN A 307 -2.65 25.79 -4.58
N LEU A 308 -3.32 24.68 -4.23
CA LEU A 308 -2.67 23.37 -4.19
C LEU A 308 -2.27 22.88 -5.58
N ARG A 309 -3.12 23.11 -6.61
CA ARG A 309 -2.79 22.68 -7.98
C ARG A 309 -1.50 23.34 -8.49
N GLY A 310 -1.31 24.62 -8.16
CA GLY A 310 -0.10 25.37 -8.52
C GLY A 310 1.18 24.90 -7.81
N GLU A 311 1.03 24.15 -6.70
CA GLU A 311 2.15 23.62 -5.92
C GLU A 311 2.58 22.20 -6.37
N VAL A 312 1.82 21.56 -7.27
CA VAL A 312 2.12 20.19 -7.75
C VAL A 312 3.26 20.17 -8.76
N VAL A 313 4.30 19.41 -8.45
CA VAL A 313 5.41 19.11 -9.36
C VAL A 313 5.39 17.62 -9.69
N ARG A 314 5.00 17.28 -10.92
CA ARG A 314 4.89 15.89 -11.35
C ARG A 314 6.26 15.30 -11.67
N VAL A 315 6.64 14.24 -10.95
CA VAL A 315 7.96 13.59 -11.07
C VAL A 315 7.88 12.11 -11.44
N ARG A 316 6.68 11.55 -11.60
CA ARG A 316 6.45 10.11 -11.92
C ARG A 316 7.35 9.57 -13.05
N ASP A 317 7.53 10.33 -14.12
CA ASP A 317 8.24 9.87 -15.31
C ASP A 317 9.75 10.20 -15.27
N LEU A 318 10.23 10.77 -14.16
CA LEU A 318 11.63 11.13 -13.97
C LEU A 318 12.42 9.98 -13.31
N SER A 319 13.67 9.81 -13.77
CA SER A 319 14.63 8.94 -13.10
C SER A 319 14.97 9.46 -11.71
N SER A 320 15.45 8.59 -10.82
CA SER A 320 15.81 8.99 -9.45
C SER A 320 16.87 10.09 -9.44
N ALA A 321 17.86 9.99 -10.33
CA ALA A 321 18.88 11.02 -10.51
C ALA A 321 18.29 12.38 -10.91
N ALA A 322 17.30 12.40 -11.82
CA ALA A 322 16.65 13.65 -12.23
C ALA A 322 15.82 14.27 -11.10
N ILE A 323 15.17 13.46 -10.27
CA ILE A 323 14.42 13.97 -9.10
C ILE A 323 15.38 14.54 -8.05
N ILE A 324 16.49 13.84 -7.77
CA ILE A 324 17.54 14.32 -6.85
C ILE A 324 18.11 15.65 -7.33
N GLU A 325 18.42 15.77 -8.63
CA GLU A 325 18.89 17.03 -9.23
C GLU A 325 17.83 18.13 -9.13
N TRP A 326 16.55 17.81 -9.34
CA TRP A 326 15.46 18.77 -9.16
C TRP A 326 15.41 19.31 -7.72
N ILE A 327 15.50 18.42 -6.72
CA ILE A 327 15.51 18.79 -5.29
C ILE A 327 16.65 19.77 -4.98
N ARG A 328 17.84 19.50 -5.53
CA ARG A 328 19.03 20.35 -5.41
C ARG A 328 18.84 21.72 -6.04
N GLN A 329 18.42 21.75 -7.32
CA GLN A 329 18.25 22.99 -8.08
C GLN A 329 17.20 23.93 -7.50
N ASN A 330 16.17 23.36 -6.86
CA ASN A 330 15.11 24.13 -6.21
C ASN A 330 15.42 24.47 -4.75
N GLU A 331 16.59 24.09 -4.25
CA GLU A 331 17.07 24.33 -2.88
C GLU A 331 16.00 23.97 -1.82
N VAL A 332 15.40 22.78 -1.93
CA VAL A 332 14.41 22.25 -0.97
C VAL A 332 15.06 22.12 0.40
N ASP A 333 14.61 22.87 1.41
CA ASP A 333 15.20 22.86 2.75
C ASP A 333 14.73 21.66 3.57
N ILE A 334 13.47 21.29 3.44
CA ILE A 334 12.88 20.15 4.13
C ILE A 334 12.21 19.25 3.10
N LEU A 335 12.73 18.03 2.94
CA LEU A 335 12.05 16.99 2.19
C LEU A 335 11.20 16.15 3.16
N VAL A 336 9.89 16.10 2.94
CA VAL A 336 8.95 15.32 3.74
C VAL A 336 8.49 14.11 2.94
N ASP A 337 8.98 12.93 3.30
CA ASP A 337 8.51 11.64 2.80
C ASP A 337 7.13 11.30 3.39
N LEU A 338 6.12 11.18 2.53
CA LEU A 338 4.75 10.82 2.89
C LEU A 338 4.41 9.36 2.53
N ASN A 339 5.41 8.54 2.24
CA ASN A 339 5.22 7.13 1.87
C ASN A 339 5.81 6.17 2.90
N GLY A 340 7.08 6.32 3.27
CA GLY A 340 7.87 5.30 3.95
C GLY A 340 7.87 3.98 3.17
N HIS A 341 7.91 2.84 3.85
CA HIS A 341 7.93 1.50 3.22
C HIS A 341 6.56 1.03 2.72
N THR A 342 5.89 1.89 1.93
CA THR A 342 4.61 1.60 1.27
C THR A 342 4.77 1.49 -0.25
N ALA A 343 3.69 1.10 -0.94
CA ALA A 343 3.73 0.86 -2.37
C ALA A 343 4.11 2.12 -3.17
N ARG A 344 4.98 1.96 -4.18
CA ARG A 344 5.45 3.04 -5.08
C ARG A 344 6.25 4.16 -4.41
N ALA A 345 6.69 3.95 -3.16
CA ALA A 345 7.65 4.83 -2.52
C ALA A 345 8.94 4.92 -3.35
N ARG A 346 9.55 6.11 -3.37
CA ARG A 346 10.84 6.37 -4.01
C ARG A 346 11.88 6.68 -2.94
N LEU A 347 12.04 5.72 -2.02
CA LEU A 347 12.97 5.85 -0.91
C LEU A 347 14.42 5.94 -1.37
N ASP A 348 14.75 5.44 -2.56
CA ASP A 348 16.04 5.65 -3.22
C ASP A 348 16.34 7.15 -3.46
N VAL A 349 15.32 7.96 -3.77
CA VAL A 349 15.46 9.42 -3.89
C VAL A 349 15.58 10.07 -2.52
N THR A 350 14.69 9.73 -1.58
CA THR A 350 14.72 10.29 -0.21
C THR A 350 16.06 10.01 0.47
N ASP A 351 16.56 8.79 0.30
CA ASP A 351 17.83 8.34 0.85
C ASP A 351 19.03 9.13 0.32
N LEU A 352 19.07 9.34 -1.00
CA LEU A 352 20.24 9.86 -1.69
C LEU A 352 20.20 11.37 -1.96
N CYS A 353 19.06 12.05 -1.83
CA CYS A 353 19.03 13.49 -2.09
C CYS A 353 19.87 14.28 -1.07
N ASP A 354 20.22 15.52 -1.42
CA ASP A 354 21.07 16.39 -0.62
C ASP A 354 20.29 17.39 0.24
N ALA A 355 18.97 17.26 0.36
CA ALA A 355 18.16 18.12 1.22
C ALA A 355 18.75 18.14 2.65
N PRO A 356 18.91 19.33 3.27
CA PRO A 356 19.60 19.46 4.54
C PRO A 356 18.84 18.76 5.66
N ILE A 357 17.51 18.79 5.58
CA ILE A 357 16.61 18.13 6.53
C ILE A 357 15.69 17.19 5.75
N LYS A 358 15.62 15.93 6.19
CA LYS A 358 14.76 14.89 5.63
C LYS A 358 13.85 14.32 6.72
N VAL A 359 12.56 14.30 6.47
CA VAL A 359 11.53 13.99 7.46
C VAL A 359 10.63 12.89 6.90
N THR A 360 10.21 11.94 7.72
CA THR A 360 9.10 11.04 7.39
C THR A 360 7.85 11.42 8.17
N TYR A 361 6.69 11.34 7.52
CA TYR A 361 5.42 11.72 8.11
C TYR A 361 4.24 10.90 7.55
N MET A 362 3.44 10.33 8.45
CA MET A 362 2.16 9.60 8.22
C MET A 362 2.17 8.36 7.33
N GLY A 363 2.93 8.33 6.23
CA GLY A 363 2.82 7.30 5.19
C GLY A 363 3.06 5.87 5.70
N PHE A 364 4.05 5.70 6.58
CA PHE A 364 4.39 4.42 7.18
C PHE A 364 4.30 4.50 8.72
N PRO A 365 3.46 3.68 9.38
CA PRO A 365 3.23 3.78 10.82
C PRO A 365 4.28 3.01 11.64
N GLY A 366 5.52 3.47 11.54
CA GLY A 366 6.67 2.93 12.26
C GLY A 366 7.97 3.58 11.77
N ALA A 367 9.11 3.07 12.25
CA ALA A 367 10.43 3.52 11.78
C ALA A 367 10.64 3.18 10.29
N VAL A 368 11.15 4.12 9.51
CA VAL A 368 11.49 3.93 8.09
C VAL A 368 12.93 3.44 8.00
N VAL A 369 13.10 2.16 8.35
CA VAL A 369 14.41 1.49 8.49
C VAL A 369 15.21 1.54 7.17
N GLY A 370 16.51 1.83 7.27
CA GLY A 370 17.44 1.72 6.14
C GLY A 370 17.47 2.95 5.22
N VAL A 371 16.84 4.06 5.62
CA VAL A 371 16.78 5.33 4.87
C VAL A 371 17.47 6.43 5.69
N ASP A 372 18.21 7.32 5.03
CA ASP A 372 18.81 8.51 5.64
C ASP A 372 17.72 9.58 5.91
N LEU A 373 17.08 9.48 7.08
CA LEU A 373 16.06 10.40 7.57
C LEU A 373 16.49 11.01 8.91
N ASP A 374 16.24 12.31 9.09
CA ASP A 374 16.56 13.00 10.34
C ASP A 374 15.46 12.88 11.37
N TYR A 375 14.22 13.04 10.93
CA TYR A 375 13.09 13.19 11.83
C TYR A 375 11.90 12.34 11.41
N ALA A 376 11.18 11.84 12.41
CA ALA A 376 9.83 11.30 12.26
C ALA A 376 8.85 12.25 12.95
N ILE A 377 7.86 12.76 12.22
CA ILE A 377 6.75 13.52 12.81
C ILE A 377 5.81 12.54 13.51
N THR A 378 5.59 12.75 14.81
CA THR A 378 4.89 11.82 15.70
C THR A 378 4.25 12.60 16.86
N ASP A 379 3.87 11.94 17.95
CA ASP A 379 3.35 12.54 19.18
C ASP A 379 3.81 11.76 20.43
N PRO A 380 3.68 12.31 21.65
CA PRO A 380 4.13 11.67 22.88
C PRO A 380 3.42 10.36 23.23
N ILE A 381 2.25 10.10 22.66
CA ILE A 381 1.45 8.89 22.94
C ILE A 381 1.95 7.74 22.08
N ILE A 382 2.15 7.99 20.79
CA ILE A 382 2.51 6.97 19.81
C ILE A 382 3.97 6.56 19.97
N THR A 383 4.84 7.54 20.17
CA THR A 383 6.27 7.31 20.39
C THR A 383 6.71 7.88 21.74
N PRO A 384 6.34 7.25 22.88
CA PRO A 384 6.84 7.64 24.20
C PRO A 384 8.37 7.52 24.25
N ASP A 385 9.00 7.94 25.36
CA ASP A 385 10.47 7.91 25.47
C ASP A 385 11.08 6.52 25.29
N SER A 386 10.35 5.46 25.65
CA SER A 386 10.75 4.08 25.37
C SER A 386 10.85 3.76 23.87
N SER A 387 10.19 4.51 23.00
CA SER A 387 10.28 4.31 21.55
C SER A 387 11.58 4.87 20.97
N LYS A 388 12.25 5.84 21.61
CA LYS A 388 13.45 6.52 21.06
C LYS A 388 14.55 5.55 20.61
N LEU A 389 14.71 4.42 21.30
CA LEU A 389 15.69 3.37 21.01
C LEU A 389 15.36 2.50 19.78
N HIS A 390 14.16 2.62 19.23
CA HIS A 390 13.66 1.84 18.09
C HIS A 390 13.58 2.64 16.78
N TYR A 391 13.97 3.92 16.81
CA TYR A 391 13.99 4.81 15.65
C TYR A 391 15.41 5.28 15.38
N GLN A 392 15.79 5.27 14.09
CA GLN A 392 17.04 5.92 13.67
C GLN A 392 16.81 7.43 13.57
N GLU A 393 15.60 7.79 13.13
CA GLU A 393 15.08 9.13 13.09
C GLU A 393 14.92 9.71 14.50
N LYS A 394 15.17 11.01 14.63
CA LYS A 394 14.83 11.76 15.82
C LYS A 394 13.34 12.06 15.83
N LEU A 395 12.69 11.69 16.93
CA LEU A 395 11.27 11.98 17.11
C LEU A 395 11.03 13.50 17.20
N CYS A 396 10.19 14.03 16.31
CA CYS A 396 9.59 15.36 16.43
C CYS A 396 8.12 15.19 16.81
N ARG A 397 7.84 15.33 18.11
CA ARG A 397 6.54 15.06 18.70
C ARG A 397 5.68 16.31 18.69
N LEU A 398 4.56 16.26 17.98
CA LEU A 398 3.49 17.24 18.06
C LEU A 398 2.70 17.04 19.36
N PRO A 399 2.24 18.11 20.02
CA PRO A 399 1.77 18.07 21.41
C PRO A 399 0.44 17.33 21.63
N GLU A 400 -0.41 17.21 20.61
CA GLU A 400 -1.79 16.73 20.77
C GLU A 400 -2.07 15.43 20.01
N THR A 401 -1.74 15.40 18.72
CA THR A 401 -1.78 14.21 17.87
C THR A 401 -0.79 14.39 16.72
N TYR A 402 -0.20 13.30 16.25
CA TYR A 402 0.61 13.34 15.03
C TYR A 402 -0.24 13.43 13.77
N MET A 403 -1.49 12.96 13.79
CA MET A 403 -2.26 12.70 12.59
C MET A 403 -3.07 13.93 12.19
N ALA A 404 -2.81 14.46 11.00
CA ALA A 404 -3.73 15.41 10.37
C ALA A 404 -5.08 14.73 10.09
N ASN A 405 -6.19 15.45 10.33
CA ASN A 405 -7.53 15.00 9.98
C ASN A 405 -8.29 16.10 9.26
N SER A 406 -8.33 16.00 7.94
CA SER A 406 -9.12 16.89 7.10
C SER A 406 -10.61 16.69 7.34
N ILE A 407 -11.34 17.81 7.44
CA ILE A 407 -12.80 17.85 7.41
C ILE A 407 -13.31 18.07 5.97
N SER A 408 -12.45 18.56 5.07
CA SER A 408 -12.77 18.70 3.65
C SER A 408 -13.22 17.37 3.02
N GLY A 409 -14.32 17.43 2.27
CA GLY A 409 -14.93 16.25 1.65
C GLY A 409 -15.72 15.37 2.62
N ARG A 410 -15.76 15.70 3.92
CA ARG A 410 -16.63 15.05 4.89
C ARG A 410 -17.89 15.87 5.10
N THR A 411 -19.05 15.24 4.96
CA THR A 411 -20.31 15.81 5.42
C THR A 411 -20.58 15.37 6.85
N TRP A 412 -21.17 16.26 7.65
CA TRP A 412 -21.62 15.90 8.99
C TRP A 412 -22.70 14.83 8.88
N GLN A 413 -22.49 13.66 9.49
CA GLN A 413 -23.38 12.53 9.32
C GLN A 413 -24.55 12.60 10.31
N LYS A 414 -25.77 12.69 9.78
CA LYS A 414 -26.95 12.27 10.54
C LYS A 414 -26.88 10.75 10.72
N LYS A 415 -27.22 10.27 11.91
CA LYS A 415 -27.31 8.83 12.16
C LYS A 415 -28.25 8.18 11.14
N ALA A 416 -27.73 7.25 10.35
CA ALA A 416 -28.52 6.51 9.36
C ALA A 416 -29.53 5.56 10.04
N SER A 417 -30.65 5.30 9.36
CA SER A 417 -31.56 4.21 9.74
C SER A 417 -30.84 2.88 9.61
N ARG A 418 -31.00 2.01 10.60
CA ARG A 418 -30.38 0.67 10.59
C ARG A 418 -30.97 -0.20 9.49
N GLU A 419 -32.27 -0.12 9.27
CA GLU A 419 -32.97 -0.84 8.22
C GLU A 419 -32.41 -0.51 6.83
N VAL A 420 -32.17 0.77 6.56
CA VAL A 420 -31.61 1.26 5.28
C VAL A 420 -30.21 0.69 5.04
N VAL A 421 -29.38 0.60 6.08
CA VAL A 421 -27.98 0.16 5.95
C VAL A 421 -27.78 -1.33 6.26
N GLY A 422 -28.86 -2.11 6.37
CA GLY A 422 -28.80 -3.56 6.58
C GLY A 422 -28.38 -4.01 7.98
N LEU A 423 -28.62 -3.18 9.01
CA LEU A 423 -28.38 -3.50 10.41
C LEU A 423 -29.67 -3.80 11.17
N PRO A 424 -29.64 -4.64 12.22
CA PRO A 424 -30.82 -4.98 12.99
C PRO A 424 -31.24 -3.86 13.96
N SER A 425 -32.54 -3.62 14.02
CA SER A 425 -33.15 -2.73 15.01
C SER A 425 -33.36 -3.44 16.35
N GLY A 426 -33.32 -2.68 17.45
CA GLY A 426 -33.54 -3.20 18.81
C GLY A 426 -32.39 -4.02 19.41
N ARG A 427 -31.28 -4.24 18.69
CA ARG A 427 -30.09 -4.94 19.19
C ARG A 427 -28.93 -3.98 19.39
N PHE A 428 -28.02 -4.28 20.33
CA PHE A 428 -26.76 -3.54 20.42
C PHE A 428 -25.84 -3.95 19.26
N VAL A 429 -25.33 -2.97 18.50
CA VAL A 429 -24.49 -3.22 17.31
C VAL A 429 -23.06 -2.77 17.58
N PHE A 430 -22.16 -3.72 17.79
CA PHE A 430 -20.72 -3.42 17.74
C PHE A 430 -20.26 -3.29 16.28
N GLY A 431 -19.38 -2.34 16.00
CA GLY A 431 -18.77 -2.15 14.69
C GLY A 431 -17.28 -2.47 14.66
N SER A 432 -16.77 -3.01 13.55
CA SER A 432 -15.34 -3.05 13.24
C SER A 432 -15.13 -2.81 11.75
N PHE A 433 -14.64 -1.62 11.41
CA PHE A 433 -14.55 -1.14 10.03
C PHE A 433 -13.11 -1.11 9.50
N ASN A 434 -12.20 -1.72 10.24
CA ASN A 434 -10.80 -1.88 9.85
C ASN A 434 -10.66 -2.89 8.71
N GLY A 435 -9.64 -2.71 7.86
CA GLY A 435 -9.29 -3.73 6.87
C GLY A 435 -8.99 -5.06 7.55
N SER A 436 -9.52 -6.15 6.99
CA SER A 436 -9.47 -7.51 7.56
C SER A 436 -8.07 -7.96 8.00
N GLN A 437 -7.01 -7.51 7.33
CA GLN A 437 -5.63 -7.82 7.69
C GLN A 437 -5.24 -7.38 9.11
N LYS A 438 -5.97 -6.42 9.70
CA LYS A 438 -5.74 -5.93 11.07
C LYS A 438 -6.44 -6.78 12.15
N ILE A 439 -7.30 -7.72 11.75
CA ILE A 439 -8.00 -8.61 12.68
C ILE A 439 -7.07 -9.77 13.00
N ASP A 440 -6.50 -9.75 14.20
CA ASP A 440 -5.62 -10.80 14.70
C ASP A 440 -6.36 -11.82 15.58
N ARG A 441 -5.66 -12.84 16.06
CA ARG A 441 -6.24 -13.83 17.00
C ARG A 441 -6.71 -13.18 18.30
N GLN A 442 -6.07 -12.11 18.72
CA GLN A 442 -6.48 -11.38 19.93
C GLN A 442 -7.85 -10.74 19.75
N ALA A 443 -8.13 -10.11 18.61
CA ALA A 443 -9.43 -9.57 18.22
C ALA A 443 -10.52 -10.63 18.29
N ILE A 444 -10.33 -11.79 17.64
CA ILE A 444 -11.32 -12.88 17.66
C ILE A 444 -11.66 -13.31 19.08
N ARG A 445 -10.65 -13.54 19.92
CA ARG A 445 -10.83 -13.96 21.32
C ARG A 445 -11.56 -12.90 22.15
N ILE A 446 -11.10 -11.65 22.11
CA ILE A 446 -11.64 -10.58 22.95
C ILE A 446 -13.07 -10.22 22.51
N TRP A 447 -13.30 -10.05 21.21
CA TRP A 447 -14.65 -9.75 20.71
C TRP A 447 -15.63 -10.89 20.99
N SER A 448 -15.18 -12.15 20.94
CA SER A 448 -16.00 -13.30 21.33
C SER A 448 -16.36 -13.28 22.82
N GLN A 449 -15.46 -12.85 23.72
CA GLN A 449 -15.78 -12.68 25.14
C GLN A 449 -16.85 -11.60 25.37
N ILE A 450 -16.78 -10.49 24.64
CA ILE A 450 -17.81 -9.43 24.66
C ILE A 450 -19.15 -9.99 24.21
N LEU A 451 -19.19 -10.66 23.05
CA LEU A 451 -20.42 -11.20 22.48
C LEU A 451 -21.05 -12.26 23.41
N LYS A 452 -20.27 -13.08 24.11
CA LYS A 452 -20.79 -14.02 25.12
C LYS A 452 -21.47 -13.32 26.30
N ARG A 453 -20.92 -12.17 26.73
CA ARG A 453 -21.46 -11.40 27.86
C ARG A 453 -22.63 -10.50 27.48
N VAL A 454 -22.79 -10.19 26.19
CA VAL A 454 -23.93 -9.44 25.66
C VAL A 454 -24.68 -10.29 24.62
N PRO A 455 -25.53 -11.26 25.02
CA PRO A 455 -26.05 -12.31 24.13
C PRO A 455 -26.82 -11.77 22.91
N GLU A 456 -27.56 -10.68 23.08
CA GLU A 456 -28.36 -10.07 22.01
C GLU A 456 -27.54 -9.17 21.09
N ALA A 457 -26.27 -8.87 21.38
CA ALA A 457 -25.48 -8.00 20.51
C ALA A 457 -25.08 -8.69 19.19
N VAL A 458 -24.86 -7.88 18.15
CA VAL A 458 -24.24 -8.30 16.90
C VAL A 458 -22.93 -7.56 16.68
N LEU A 459 -22.05 -8.14 15.86
CA LEU A 459 -20.82 -7.50 15.40
C LEU A 459 -20.88 -7.32 13.89
N SER A 460 -20.88 -6.06 13.44
CA SER A 460 -20.77 -5.72 12.02
C SER A 460 -19.32 -5.47 11.63
N ILE A 461 -18.84 -6.15 10.59
CA ILE A 461 -17.45 -6.14 10.13
C ILE A 461 -17.39 -5.69 8.67
N SER A 462 -16.53 -4.71 8.37
CA SER A 462 -16.22 -4.36 6.98
C SER A 462 -15.33 -5.45 6.36
N CYS A 463 -15.88 -6.23 5.44
CA CYS A 463 -15.21 -7.36 4.82
C CYS A 463 -15.81 -7.69 3.46
N ALA A 464 -15.19 -7.14 2.42
CA ALA A 464 -15.62 -7.31 1.02
C ALA A 464 -15.43 -8.70 0.43
N ARG A 465 -14.57 -9.54 1.02
CA ARG A 465 -14.21 -10.83 0.44
C ARG A 465 -14.97 -11.96 1.14
N PRO A 466 -15.81 -12.74 0.41
CA PRO A 466 -16.56 -13.85 0.99
C PRO A 466 -15.66 -14.88 1.69
N THR A 467 -14.52 -15.19 1.10
CA THR A 467 -13.53 -16.13 1.64
C THR A 467 -12.96 -15.68 2.99
N VAL A 468 -12.81 -14.38 3.20
CA VAL A 468 -12.35 -13.81 4.47
C VAL A 468 -13.47 -13.83 5.51
N ALA A 469 -14.70 -13.53 5.09
CA ALA A 469 -15.87 -13.65 5.95
C ALA A 469 -16.05 -15.10 6.44
N ASP A 470 -15.83 -16.10 5.58
CA ASP A 470 -15.89 -17.52 5.95
C ASP A 470 -14.80 -17.91 6.95
N ASN A 471 -13.56 -17.46 6.75
CA ASN A 471 -12.47 -17.67 7.71
C ASN A 471 -12.80 -17.05 9.09
N LEU A 472 -13.38 -15.84 9.09
CA LEU A 472 -13.81 -15.19 10.32
C LEU A 472 -14.95 -15.97 10.98
N ARG A 473 -15.97 -16.43 10.24
CA ARG A 473 -17.04 -17.29 10.76
C ARG A 473 -16.48 -18.54 11.43
N VAL A 474 -15.53 -19.22 10.79
CA VAL A 474 -14.86 -20.40 11.36
C VAL A 474 -14.14 -20.04 12.66
N ALA A 475 -13.37 -18.94 12.67
CA ALA A 475 -12.62 -18.51 13.85
C ALA A 475 -13.54 -18.13 15.03
N PHE A 476 -14.66 -17.47 14.77
CA PHE A 476 -15.68 -17.14 15.77
C PHE A 476 -16.47 -18.36 16.25
N ALA A 477 -16.80 -19.29 15.35
CA ALA A 477 -17.47 -20.54 15.70
C ALA A 477 -16.60 -21.40 16.63
N GLN A 478 -15.28 -21.43 16.43
CA GLN A 478 -14.33 -22.07 17.35
C GLN A 478 -14.33 -21.43 18.74
N GLN A 479 -14.75 -20.17 18.86
CA GLN A 479 -14.98 -19.49 20.14
C GLN A 479 -16.40 -19.67 20.66
N GLY A 480 -17.29 -20.38 19.96
CA GLY A 480 -18.69 -20.59 20.36
C GLY A 480 -19.60 -19.40 20.05
N ILE A 481 -19.27 -18.58 19.04
CA ILE A 481 -20.13 -17.50 18.56
C ILE A 481 -20.88 -17.96 17.31
N ASP A 482 -22.19 -17.80 17.33
CA ASP A 482 -23.07 -18.11 16.19
C ASP A 482 -22.81 -17.17 15.00
N ALA A 483 -22.86 -17.73 13.78
CA ALA A 483 -22.59 -16.98 12.55
C ALA A 483 -23.64 -15.89 12.27
N GLY A 484 -24.89 -16.05 12.74
CA GLY A 484 -25.95 -15.05 12.63
C GLY A 484 -25.73 -13.81 13.50
N ARG A 485 -24.72 -13.81 14.37
CA ARG A 485 -24.29 -12.63 15.14
C ARG A 485 -23.22 -11.79 14.42
N LEU A 486 -22.74 -12.26 13.27
CA LEU A 486 -21.73 -11.58 12.47
C LEU A 486 -22.38 -11.03 11.20
N ILE A 487 -22.27 -9.72 11.00
CA ILE A 487 -22.79 -9.03 9.82
C ILE A 487 -21.60 -8.56 9.00
N PHE A 488 -21.50 -8.96 7.74
CA PHE A 488 -20.38 -8.59 6.88
C PHE A 488 -20.86 -7.63 5.79
N PHE A 489 -20.09 -6.57 5.58
CA PHE A 489 -20.38 -5.57 4.56
C PHE A 489 -19.34 -5.58 3.45
N ASP A 490 -19.81 -5.43 2.22
CA ASP A 490 -18.94 -5.22 1.05
C ASP A 490 -18.35 -3.80 1.03
N ASN A 491 -17.33 -3.59 0.21
CA ASN A 491 -16.82 -2.26 -0.11
C ASN A 491 -17.95 -1.37 -0.61
N SER A 492 -17.97 -0.13 -0.15
CA SER A 492 -18.97 0.86 -0.53
C SER A 492 -18.33 2.23 -0.74
N PRO A 493 -18.99 3.16 -1.46
CA PRO A 493 -18.59 4.55 -1.47
C PRO A 493 -18.49 5.12 -0.04
N LEU A 494 -17.66 6.16 0.15
CA LEU A 494 -17.38 6.74 1.47
C LEU A 494 -18.66 7.15 2.22
N ALA A 495 -19.64 7.75 1.53
CA ALA A 495 -20.89 8.17 2.16
C ALA A 495 -21.67 6.99 2.77
N GLU A 496 -21.81 5.88 2.03
CA GLU A 496 -22.49 4.68 2.52
C GLU A 496 -21.68 3.99 3.62
N PHE A 497 -20.35 4.01 3.52
CA PHE A 497 -19.46 3.47 4.56
C PHE A 497 -19.64 4.23 5.89
N LEU A 498 -19.65 5.57 5.84
CA LEU A 498 -19.90 6.42 7.01
C LEU A 498 -21.34 6.26 7.53
N ALA A 499 -22.33 6.09 6.66
CA ALA A 499 -23.71 5.84 7.05
C ALA A 499 -23.83 4.52 7.85
N ARG A 500 -23.26 3.42 7.34
CA ARG A 500 -23.19 2.12 8.05
C ARG A 500 -22.51 2.27 9.40
N MET A 501 -21.38 2.98 9.45
CA MET A 501 -20.65 3.26 10.68
C MET A 501 -21.50 4.03 11.69
N SER A 502 -22.15 5.12 11.27
CA SER A 502 -23.01 5.96 12.12
C SER A 502 -24.19 5.21 12.77
N ALA A 503 -24.62 4.11 12.15
CA ALA A 503 -25.73 3.29 12.62
C ALA A 503 -25.33 2.24 13.67
N THR A 504 -24.02 2.03 13.88
CA THR A 504 -23.49 1.18 14.97
C THR A 504 -23.54 1.88 16.31
N ASP A 505 -23.41 1.10 17.39
CA ASP A 505 -23.46 1.65 18.74
C ASP A 505 -22.10 2.07 19.29
N LEU A 506 -21.14 1.15 19.19
CA LEU A 506 -19.77 1.29 19.65
C LEU A 506 -18.85 0.59 18.65
N VAL A 507 -17.80 1.26 18.21
CA VAL A 507 -16.76 0.63 17.37
C VAL A 507 -15.72 -0.03 18.26
N LEU A 508 -15.40 -1.28 17.97
CA LEU A 508 -14.33 -2.05 18.59
C LEU A 508 -13.08 -1.99 17.70
N ASP A 509 -12.03 -1.40 18.24
CA ASP A 509 -10.76 -1.28 17.53
C ASP A 509 -9.97 -2.61 17.50
N THR A 510 -8.99 -2.69 16.60
CA THR A 510 -8.00 -3.77 16.51
C THR A 510 -6.73 -3.41 17.28
N PHE A 511 -5.92 -4.40 17.67
CA PHE A 511 -4.93 -4.20 18.76
C PHE A 511 -3.49 -3.97 18.32
N ILE A 512 -2.94 -4.83 17.46
CA ILE A 512 -1.55 -4.69 16.97
C ILE A 512 -1.45 -3.47 16.04
N TYR A 513 -2.43 -3.36 15.15
CA TYR A 513 -2.58 -2.23 14.23
C TYR A 513 -4.00 -1.69 14.39
N ASN A 514 -4.15 -0.48 14.93
CA ASN A 514 -5.45 0.17 15.15
C ASN A 514 -6.14 0.65 13.87
N GLY A 515 -7.37 1.11 14.02
CA GLY A 515 -7.94 2.10 13.12
C GLY A 515 -7.12 3.38 13.14
N HIS A 516 -6.77 3.86 11.95
CA HIS A 516 -6.09 5.15 11.77
C HIS A 516 -7.13 6.09 11.18
N THR A 517 -7.22 6.16 9.86
CA THR A 517 -8.30 6.84 9.13
C THR A 517 -9.69 6.37 9.60
N THR A 518 -9.88 5.06 9.78
CA THR A 518 -11.16 4.47 10.21
C THR A 518 -11.60 4.89 11.61
N THR A 519 -10.66 5.11 12.54
CA THR A 519 -10.99 5.67 13.87
C THR A 519 -11.40 7.13 13.75
N SER A 520 -10.68 7.91 12.95
CA SER A 520 -11.07 9.29 12.62
C SER A 520 -12.45 9.36 11.96
N ASP A 521 -12.74 8.47 11.02
CA ASP A 521 -14.05 8.35 10.35
C ASP A 521 -15.18 8.02 11.32
N ALA A 522 -14.94 7.12 12.29
CA ALA A 522 -15.93 6.77 13.31
C ALA A 522 -16.23 7.93 14.25
N LEU A 523 -15.20 8.63 14.70
CA LEU A 523 -15.35 9.82 15.53
C LEU A 523 -16.08 10.93 14.77
N TRP A 524 -15.77 11.12 13.48
CA TRP A 524 -16.48 12.06 12.62
C TRP A 524 -17.96 11.66 12.39
N ALA A 525 -18.24 10.37 12.26
CA ALA A 525 -19.60 9.83 12.17
C ALA A 525 -20.37 9.89 13.51
N GLY A 526 -19.75 10.43 14.58
CA GLY A 526 -20.36 10.59 15.89
C GLY A 526 -20.46 9.29 16.70
N VAL A 527 -19.62 8.29 16.39
CA VAL A 527 -19.63 6.98 17.04
C VAL A 527 -18.38 6.82 17.91
N PRO A 528 -18.54 6.54 19.22
CA PRO A 528 -17.42 6.22 20.11
C PRO A 528 -16.64 4.99 19.62
N VAL A 529 -15.31 5.05 19.76
CA VAL A 529 -14.39 3.96 19.44
C VAL A 529 -13.72 3.50 20.72
N LEU A 530 -13.89 2.24 21.10
CA LEU A 530 -13.16 1.62 22.21
C LEU A 530 -11.88 0.99 21.67
N THR A 531 -10.74 1.40 22.24
CA THR A 531 -9.41 0.83 21.95
C THR A 531 -8.74 0.31 23.21
N LYS A 532 -7.60 -0.37 23.05
CA LYS A 532 -6.75 -0.86 24.14
C LYS A 532 -5.36 -0.25 23.97
N LYS A 533 -4.70 0.11 25.06
CA LYS A 533 -3.30 0.58 25.04
C LYS A 533 -2.40 -0.33 24.20
N GLY A 534 -1.70 0.28 23.25
CA GLY A 534 -0.77 -0.40 22.35
C GLY A 534 0.67 -0.40 22.80
N ARG A 535 1.48 -1.22 22.14
CA ARG A 535 2.91 -1.41 22.45
C ARG A 535 3.87 -0.86 21.39
N ALA A 536 3.36 -0.59 20.19
CA ALA A 536 4.09 0.01 19.09
C ALA A 536 3.24 1.09 18.40
N PHE A 537 3.87 1.88 17.53
CA PHE A 537 3.24 2.98 16.80
C PHE A 537 1.85 2.64 16.27
N ALA A 538 1.73 1.58 15.45
CA ALA A 538 0.49 1.24 14.76
C ALA A 538 -0.66 0.90 15.71
N GLY A 539 -0.37 0.39 16.91
CA GLY A 539 -1.33 0.03 17.96
C GLY A 539 -1.60 1.14 18.97
N ARG A 540 -0.97 2.32 18.85
CA ARG A 540 -1.18 3.49 19.72
C ARG A 540 -1.91 4.65 19.04
N VAL A 541 -2.24 4.52 17.76
CA VAL A 541 -2.88 5.61 16.99
C VAL A 541 -4.24 5.96 17.58
N SER A 542 -5.13 4.99 17.82
CA SER A 542 -6.46 5.31 18.36
C SER A 542 -6.39 5.94 19.74
N GLU A 543 -5.43 5.56 20.60
CA GLU A 543 -5.22 6.24 21.89
C GLU A 543 -4.89 7.73 21.69
N SER A 544 -4.02 8.05 20.73
CA SER A 544 -3.69 9.43 20.38
C SER A 544 -4.93 10.21 19.93
N LEU A 545 -5.71 9.64 19.00
CA LEU A 545 -6.92 10.30 18.48
C LEU A 545 -7.99 10.49 19.56
N LEU A 546 -8.21 9.49 20.43
CA LEU A 546 -9.19 9.57 21.51
C LEU A 546 -8.82 10.62 22.56
N LYS A 547 -7.54 10.78 22.87
CA LYS A 547 -7.09 11.88 23.75
C LYS A 547 -7.24 13.23 23.05
N ALA A 548 -6.89 13.33 21.77
CA ALA A 548 -7.02 14.56 21.00
C ALA A 548 -8.47 15.01 20.79
N VAL A 549 -9.46 14.10 20.81
CA VAL A 549 -10.88 14.47 20.75
C VAL A 549 -11.52 14.64 22.13
N GLY A 550 -10.84 14.27 23.22
CA GLY A 550 -11.33 14.45 24.59
C GLY A 550 -12.14 13.27 25.16
N LEU A 551 -11.88 12.04 24.69
CA LEU A 551 -12.51 10.79 25.16
C LEU A 551 -11.49 9.77 25.70
N PRO A 552 -10.62 10.11 26.67
CA PRO A 552 -9.59 9.21 27.17
C PRO A 552 -10.13 7.95 27.88
N GLU A 553 -11.37 7.95 28.36
CA GLU A 553 -11.99 6.78 29.01
C GLU A 553 -12.32 5.63 28.05
N LEU A 554 -12.22 5.87 26.75
CA LEU A 554 -12.35 4.85 25.71
C LEU A 554 -11.04 4.11 25.41
N VAL A 555 -10.01 4.34 26.23
CA VAL A 555 -8.72 3.65 26.15
C VAL A 555 -8.61 2.64 27.30
N ALA A 556 -8.86 1.38 26.99
CA ALA A 556 -8.71 0.28 27.93
C ALA A 556 -7.23 0.00 28.27
N GLN A 557 -6.95 -0.38 29.51
CA GLN A 557 -5.57 -0.69 29.95
C GLN A 557 -5.05 -2.00 29.36
N ASP A 558 -5.92 -3.01 29.28
CA ASP A 558 -5.60 -4.35 28.82
C ASP A 558 -6.84 -5.04 28.20
N ALA A 559 -6.72 -6.34 27.94
CA ALA A 559 -7.79 -7.12 27.33
C ALA A 559 -9.03 -7.25 28.23
N ASP A 560 -8.85 -7.41 29.54
CA ASP A 560 -9.95 -7.65 30.46
C ASP A 560 -10.73 -6.35 30.71
N ASP A 561 -10.03 -5.22 30.85
CA ASP A 561 -10.62 -3.89 30.92
C ASP A 561 -11.37 -3.54 29.61
N PHE A 562 -10.83 -3.94 28.45
CA PHE A 562 -11.51 -3.75 27.16
C PHE A 562 -12.85 -4.50 27.11
N VAL A 563 -12.87 -5.76 27.53
CA VAL A 563 -14.12 -6.55 27.60
C VAL A 563 -15.09 -5.92 28.60
N ALA A 564 -14.61 -5.55 29.79
CA ALA A 564 -15.44 -4.95 30.84
C ALA A 564 -16.12 -3.67 30.36
N ARG A 565 -15.36 -2.75 29.74
CA ARG A 565 -15.89 -1.48 29.19
C ARG A 565 -16.89 -1.70 28.06
N ALA A 566 -16.59 -2.61 27.12
CA ALA A 566 -17.50 -2.89 26.02
C ALA A 566 -18.85 -3.43 26.52
N VAL A 567 -18.84 -4.29 27.54
CA VAL A 567 -20.04 -4.82 28.18
C VAL A 567 -20.77 -3.72 28.95
N GLU A 568 -20.04 -2.92 29.73
CA GLU A 568 -20.60 -1.79 30.47
C GLU A 568 -21.35 -0.81 29.53
N PHE A 569 -20.76 -0.43 28.41
CA PHE A 569 -21.41 0.46 27.45
C PHE A 569 -22.62 -0.17 26.75
N ALA A 570 -22.65 -1.49 26.62
CA ALA A 570 -23.79 -2.21 26.07
C ALA A 570 -24.95 -2.33 27.07
N GLU A 571 -24.65 -2.44 28.37
CA GLU A 571 -25.62 -2.55 29.45
C GLU A 571 -26.12 -1.18 29.95
N HIS A 572 -25.36 -0.11 29.71
CA HIS A 572 -25.66 1.26 30.16
C HIS A 572 -25.76 2.25 28.98
N PRO A 573 -26.89 2.25 28.24
CA PRO A 573 -27.07 3.09 27.05
C PRO A 573 -27.03 4.59 27.36
N ASP A 574 -27.35 5.00 28.59
CA ASP A 574 -27.25 6.37 29.08
C ASP A 574 -25.79 6.86 29.12
N ARG A 575 -24.85 6.01 29.55
CA ARG A 575 -23.41 6.34 29.55
C ARG A 575 -22.87 6.47 28.14
N LEU A 576 -23.28 5.57 27.24
CA LEU A 576 -22.87 5.64 25.84
C LEU A 576 -23.44 6.87 25.12
N GLU A 577 -24.69 7.24 25.41
CA GLU A 577 -25.27 8.47 24.85
C GLU A 577 -24.59 9.73 25.40
N ALA A 578 -24.21 9.75 26.68
CA ALA A 578 -23.41 10.85 27.24
C ALA A 578 -22.07 11.02 26.50
N LEU A 579 -21.39 9.93 26.14
CA LEU A 579 -20.17 9.96 25.33
C LEU A 579 -20.43 10.49 23.92
N ARG A 580 -21.53 10.10 23.28
CA ARG A 580 -21.93 10.60 21.94
C ARG A 580 -22.23 12.09 21.97
N VAL A 581 -22.98 12.56 22.97
CA VAL A 581 -23.27 13.99 23.14
C VAL A 581 -21.97 14.76 23.32
N ARG A 582 -21.05 14.26 24.16
CA ARG A 582 -19.75 14.89 24.38
C ARG A 582 -18.87 14.90 23.12
N LEU A 583 -18.85 13.81 22.35
CA LEU A 583 -18.15 13.76 21.08
C LEU A 583 -18.67 14.82 20.10
N ARG A 584 -20.00 14.92 19.95
CA ARG A 584 -20.64 15.91 19.06
C ARG A 584 -20.30 17.36 19.44
N THR A 585 -20.16 17.66 20.72
CA THR A 585 -19.79 19.02 21.17
C THR A 585 -18.29 19.26 21.09
N GLN A 586 -17.46 18.27 21.46
CA GLN A 586 -16.00 18.39 21.47
C GLN A 586 -15.41 18.50 20.08
N ILE A 587 -15.97 17.82 19.07
CA ILE A 587 -15.37 17.79 17.72
C ILE A 587 -15.23 19.19 17.08
N LEU A 588 -16.00 20.17 17.57
CA LEU A 588 -15.97 21.57 17.10
C LEU A 588 -14.80 22.39 17.67
N ILE A 589 -14.22 21.95 18.78
CA ILE A 589 -13.27 22.74 19.60
C ILE A 589 -11.98 21.94 19.89
N ALA A 590 -12.10 20.62 20.04
CA ALA A 590 -11.00 19.72 20.33
C ALA A 590 -10.03 19.62 19.14
N PRO A 591 -8.73 19.42 19.39
CA PRO A 591 -7.70 19.57 18.37
C PRO A 591 -7.74 18.53 17.24
N LEU A 592 -8.41 17.38 17.42
CA LEU A 592 -8.34 16.26 16.47
C LEU A 592 -8.62 16.66 15.01
N PHE A 593 -9.64 17.50 14.77
CA PHE A 593 -10.06 17.94 13.42
C PHE A 593 -9.72 19.40 13.12
N ASP A 594 -8.95 20.03 14.01
CA ASP A 594 -8.54 21.43 13.91
C ASP A 594 -7.30 21.56 13.02
N ALA A 595 -7.51 21.56 11.70
CA ALA A 595 -6.43 21.56 10.73
C ALA A 595 -5.53 22.81 10.83
N GLU A 596 -6.09 23.97 11.18
CA GLU A 596 -5.31 25.19 11.37
C GLU A 596 -4.33 25.02 12.53
N ARG A 597 -4.82 24.63 13.71
CA ARG A 597 -4.00 24.41 14.90
C ARG A 597 -2.94 23.34 14.67
N PHE A 598 -3.34 22.21 14.07
CA PHE A 598 -2.42 21.14 13.70
C PHE A 598 -1.27 21.66 12.83
N THR A 599 -1.60 22.47 11.82
CA THR A 599 -0.62 23.03 10.89
C THR A 599 0.35 23.98 11.58
N ARG A 600 -0.10 24.77 12.56
CA ARG A 600 0.78 25.64 13.34
C ARG A 600 1.78 24.84 14.20
N HIS A 601 1.38 23.70 14.75
CA HIS A 601 2.32 22.79 15.42
C HIS A 601 3.31 22.18 14.44
N LEU A 602 2.85 21.74 13.27
CA LEU A 602 3.70 21.16 12.24
C LEU A 602 4.75 22.18 11.74
N GLU A 603 4.33 23.40 11.46
CA GLU A 603 5.20 24.52 11.11
C GLU A 603 6.21 24.83 12.20
N ARG A 604 5.78 24.85 13.46
CA ARG A 604 6.72 25.08 14.57
C ARG A 604 7.76 23.97 14.65
N GLY A 605 7.37 22.72 14.41
CA GLY A 605 8.30 21.60 14.28
C GLY A 605 9.35 21.84 13.19
N TYR A 606 8.91 22.21 11.99
CA TYR A 606 9.81 22.53 10.87
C TYR A 606 10.76 23.69 11.16
N GLU A 607 10.27 24.74 11.83
CA GLU A 607 11.13 25.86 12.24
C GLU A 607 12.17 25.45 13.25
N MET A 608 11.81 24.65 14.26
CA MET A 608 12.76 24.15 15.26
C MET A 608 13.85 23.28 14.61
N MET A 609 13.48 22.44 13.62
CA MET A 609 14.45 21.68 12.83
C MET A 609 15.40 22.60 12.04
N ALA A 610 14.83 23.62 11.38
CA ALA A 610 15.60 24.56 10.57
C ALA A 610 16.52 25.46 11.41
N GLU A 611 16.05 25.97 12.55
CA GLU A 611 16.83 26.73 13.54
C GLU A 611 18.05 25.91 13.98
N ARG A 612 17.84 24.63 14.31
CA ARG A 612 18.89 23.71 14.72
C ARG A 612 19.92 23.44 13.61
N ALA A 613 19.44 23.18 12.39
CA ALA A 613 20.32 22.96 11.23
C ALA A 613 21.14 24.21 10.88
N ARG A 614 20.54 25.40 10.95
CA ARG A 614 21.22 26.69 10.73
C ARG A 614 22.30 26.97 11.78
N ALA A 615 22.12 26.47 12.99
CA ALA A 615 23.13 26.51 14.06
C ALA A 615 24.26 25.48 13.88
N GLY A 616 24.24 24.66 12.83
CA GLY A 616 25.24 23.61 12.59
C GLY A 616 25.15 22.42 13.56
N LEU A 617 24.02 22.26 14.25
CA LEU A 617 23.80 21.20 15.21
C LEU A 617 23.22 19.96 14.52
N ALA A 618 23.70 18.77 14.89
CA ALA A 618 23.12 17.51 14.44
C ALA A 618 21.67 17.33 14.92
N PRO A 619 20.81 16.59 14.18
CA PRO A 619 19.43 16.32 14.61
C PRO A 619 19.33 15.74 16.02
N ASP A 620 18.31 16.18 16.76
CA ASP A 620 17.99 15.65 18.10
C ASP A 620 16.48 15.67 18.34
N HIS A 621 16.00 14.94 19.34
CA HIS A 621 14.57 14.86 19.63
C HIS A 621 13.96 16.24 19.90
N ILE A 622 12.76 16.48 19.36
CA ILE A 622 12.02 17.73 19.49
C ILE A 622 10.64 17.42 20.06
N ASP A 623 10.29 18.08 21.16
CA ASP A 623 8.92 18.15 21.65
C ASP A 623 8.38 19.55 21.30
N VAL A 624 7.40 19.62 20.40
CA VAL A 624 6.81 20.89 19.94
C VAL A 624 5.91 21.44 21.04
N PRO A 625 6.05 22.71 21.44
CA PRO A 625 5.23 23.29 22.49
C PRO A 625 3.75 23.37 22.07
N ALA A 626 2.87 23.05 23.01
CA ALA A 626 1.43 23.17 22.84
C ALA A 626 1.01 24.64 22.66
N LEU A 627 -0.01 24.86 21.83
CA LEU A 627 -0.69 26.14 21.74
C LEU A 627 -1.69 26.27 22.90
N PRO A 628 -2.09 27.48 23.31
CA PRO A 628 -3.17 27.66 24.29
C PRO A 628 -4.44 26.90 23.88
N ALA A 629 -5.21 26.42 24.87
CA ALA A 629 -6.46 25.72 24.60
C ALA A 629 -7.43 26.61 23.81
N ARG A 630 -8.08 26.04 22.80
CA ARG A 630 -9.14 26.71 22.04
C ARG A 630 -10.44 26.64 22.82
N ASN A 631 -11.14 27.76 22.94
CA ASN A 631 -12.42 27.86 23.66
C ASN A 631 -13.59 28.17 22.71
N GLU A 632 -13.32 28.35 21.42
CA GLU A 632 -14.29 28.72 20.41
C GLU A 632 -14.30 27.67 19.28
N PRO A 633 -15.46 27.39 18.65
CA PRO A 633 -15.52 26.48 17.51
C PRO A 633 -14.64 26.94 16.35
N PHE A 634 -13.94 26.01 15.70
CA PHE A 634 -13.10 26.30 14.52
C PHE A 634 -13.81 26.08 13.19
N PHE A 635 -15.00 25.46 13.23
CA PHE A 635 -15.91 25.37 12.10
C PHE A 635 -17.35 25.32 12.61
N THR A 636 -18.28 25.66 11.72
CA THR A 636 -19.71 25.49 11.94
C THR A 636 -20.20 24.34 11.07
N PRO A 637 -20.79 23.27 11.63
CA PRO A 637 -21.35 22.20 10.83
C PRO A 637 -22.41 22.76 9.87
N GLN A 638 -22.26 22.48 8.58
CA GLN A 638 -23.37 22.66 7.64
C GLN A 638 -24.25 21.41 7.72
N GLU A 639 -25.49 21.56 8.16
CA GLU A 639 -26.47 20.46 8.11
C GLU A 639 -26.69 20.06 6.65
N SER A 640 -26.61 18.76 6.34
CA SER A 640 -26.84 18.27 4.98
C SER A 640 -28.29 18.58 4.57
N VAL A 641 -28.46 19.46 3.57
CA VAL A 641 -29.78 19.82 3.00
C VAL A 641 -30.38 18.67 2.17
N HIS A 642 -29.67 17.56 1.98
CA HIS A 642 -30.20 16.38 1.31
C HIS A 642 -30.89 15.45 2.32
N GLY A 643 -32.21 15.56 2.35
CA GLY A 643 -33.10 14.61 3.02
C GLY A 643 -33.03 13.22 2.40
N ASP A 644 -33.35 12.23 3.24
CA ASP A 644 -33.74 10.86 2.93
C ASP A 644 -32.92 10.14 1.84
N VAL A 645 -31.84 9.47 2.26
CA VAL A 645 -31.38 8.22 1.63
C VAL A 645 -31.22 7.16 2.69
#